data_AF-A0A9E0AT95-F1
#
_entry.id   AF-A0A9E0AT95-F1
#
_cell.length_a   1.000
_cell.length_b   1.000
_cell.length_c   1.000
_cell.angle_alpha   90.00
_cell.angle_beta   90.00
_cell.angle_gamma   90.00
#
_symmetry.space_group_name_H-M   'P 1'
#
loop_
_entity.id
_entity.type
_entity.pdbx_description
1 polymer ?
#
loop_
_entity_poly.entity_id
_entity_poly.type
_entity_poly.pdbx_seq_one_letter_code
_entity_poly.pdbx_strand_id
1 'polypeptide(L)'
;KNGSKLRDAFSFFVFGDKGMEGFVDLVIKKPSEVTTKDIDDATIVYFSCKIHNAGILSAYNYLNGTNVSSTEKKWTLGDNDLPAETALYLYMVNATKGKAIMYNSADKGLGSDNKYSNIARICLTMSGIDRDQFVTDFAHTKEGISGGVTGKYYSGNVGYINIDDENGNKIINYYLESGEKRSFEDAGGSGPFAYWRSYQMIFDPENFKDNKSNWVTTFPIYNATETNRQKYVDKYVWEFNSDNAITSELMSSDVYPSNAQESDIKYGTTYDEAKTFTKDNKTIDAALTGAKIIQYIIGAYKRTPSESVNVLEIEPIGVYGYNTDGGKDIIKTWYGLPKTSSVTVNVTSMSINAFAGLNEDILSKYDLVIIGDRGSAQTVGKVFGSHMYNTDRTFTESSKTYNLNANDLTEKAFNKLFEFAQKGMPIALDKNVYYGNKSVVDSNTNMYKMRKSNLAMQLTKTGSSNIVWVDNDEISDTLNYIYKPTSNISPNMQEYDGTEASVNERDFDKSLLVTFSGNVTVPVRDGSYKVKIYIDRNCDSMFSEDHTTDDTELFYCESDGTGIQWTNGGFSTTLSLPSGLTGYVGWKVEITDTDTGLRTYTSGAFALKNKERTINVLQIKSNSQESHLNLAPGSKFDEKFKSEAGITGFNLKVKEMTKTVFSEELKKNPKLLDDYSMIVMGFADNYGNDNDLSADAIDAIKTYIDDGKSVLMTHDCMSYRENGTGKKAAGSYEKLNYATQQLKPLIGMKGGYSLTDTLIYKLSGVGPFTGSGNTTNTRMTSSLSKLNTGEVTSYPYGIDSSISVAPTHAQYFALNLETQVNGSDPIVWYTLDNGDKNYFSLSGQDAVNNYYIYSAGNVTYTSAGHSDMDKEGTDAEMELFVNTFVRAILA
;
A
#
# COMPACT_ATOMS: atom_id res chain seq x y z
N LYS A 1 47.85 21.82 -6.27
CA LYS A 1 48.81 20.89 -6.93
C LYS A 1 49.52 19.91 -5.97
N ASN A 2 49.28 19.92 -4.65
CA ASN A 2 49.64 18.82 -3.74
C ASN A 2 48.37 18.14 -3.19
N GLY A 3 47.57 17.55 -4.10
CA GLY A 3 46.20 17.11 -3.81
C GLY A 3 46.10 15.90 -2.88
N SER A 4 47.06 14.98 -2.89
CA SER A 4 46.98 13.74 -2.10
C SER A 4 46.98 14.00 -0.59
N LYS A 5 47.93 14.76 -0.06
CA LYS A 5 48.04 14.99 1.39
C LYS A 5 46.86 15.76 2.00
N LEU A 6 46.26 16.70 1.26
CA LEU A 6 45.07 17.44 1.73
C LEU A 6 43.83 16.54 1.70
N ARG A 7 43.69 15.75 0.64
CA ARG A 7 42.66 14.74 0.46
C ARG A 7 42.73 13.67 1.55
N ASP A 8 43.90 13.11 1.79
CA ASP A 8 44.14 12.06 2.78
C ASP A 8 43.89 12.57 4.21
N ALA A 9 44.28 13.83 4.51
CA ALA A 9 43.92 14.49 5.76
C ALA A 9 42.39 14.68 5.88
N PHE A 10 41.73 15.17 4.82
CA PHE A 10 40.28 15.31 4.78
C PHE A 10 39.56 13.96 4.98
N SER A 11 40.00 12.88 4.32
CA SER A 11 39.49 11.53 4.51
C SER A 11 39.52 11.10 5.97
N PHE A 12 40.67 11.26 6.64
CA PHE A 12 40.79 10.93 8.06
C PHE A 12 39.88 11.80 8.93
N PHE A 13 39.74 13.10 8.62
CA PHE A 13 38.89 13.99 9.41
C PHE A 13 37.40 13.70 9.26
N VAL A 14 36.95 13.34 8.06
CA VAL A 14 35.54 13.04 7.76
C VAL A 14 35.16 11.65 8.26
N PHE A 15 36.00 10.64 8.00
CA PHE A 15 35.65 9.25 8.28
C PHE A 15 36.25 8.70 9.58
N GLY A 16 37.16 9.43 10.23
CA GLY A 16 37.84 8.99 11.45
C GLY A 16 38.81 7.82 11.26
N ASP A 17 39.09 7.43 10.01
CA ASP A 17 39.85 6.23 9.66
C ASP A 17 40.98 6.55 8.66
N LYS A 18 42.20 6.12 9.00
CA LYS A 18 43.38 6.26 8.12
C LYS A 18 43.34 5.28 6.95
N GLY A 19 42.54 4.22 7.03
CA GLY A 19 42.28 3.31 5.91
C GLY A 19 41.55 3.96 4.73
N MET A 20 40.94 5.14 4.92
CA MET A 20 40.21 5.88 3.88
C MET A 20 41.12 6.81 3.04
N GLU A 21 42.43 6.83 3.30
CA GLU A 21 43.40 7.54 2.48
C GLU A 21 43.37 7.03 1.03
N GLY A 22 43.31 7.94 0.06
CA GLY A 22 43.22 7.58 -1.36
C GLY A 22 41.85 7.09 -1.87
N PHE A 23 40.86 6.88 -1.00
CA PHE A 23 39.51 6.44 -1.38
C PHE A 23 38.48 7.57 -1.56
N VAL A 24 38.86 8.82 -1.27
CA VAL A 24 38.00 10.00 -1.36
C VAL A 24 38.58 10.96 -2.38
N ASP A 25 37.77 11.48 -3.29
CA ASP A 25 38.16 12.62 -4.13
C ASP A 25 37.72 13.93 -3.49
N LEU A 26 38.63 14.91 -3.42
CA LEU A 26 38.38 16.23 -2.83
C LEU A 26 38.51 17.32 -3.89
N VAL A 27 37.42 18.06 -4.11
CA VAL A 27 37.37 19.23 -5.01
C VAL A 27 37.09 20.48 -4.18
N ILE A 28 37.92 21.51 -4.31
CA ILE A 28 37.77 22.79 -3.61
C ILE A 28 37.54 23.88 -4.66
N LYS A 29 36.45 24.64 -4.52
CA LYS A 29 36.08 25.75 -5.42
C LYS A 29 35.69 26.99 -4.62
N LYS A 30 35.81 28.16 -5.26
CA LYS A 30 35.15 29.37 -4.73
C LYS A 30 33.64 29.23 -4.89
N PRO A 31 32.82 29.73 -3.94
CA PRO A 31 31.35 29.61 -4.02
C PRO A 31 30.75 30.11 -5.34
N SER A 32 31.20 31.28 -5.81
CA SER A 32 30.71 31.88 -7.07
C SER A 32 31.08 31.07 -8.33
N GLU A 33 32.04 30.15 -8.24
CA GLU A 33 32.50 29.29 -9.33
C GLU A 33 31.87 27.87 -9.26
N VAL A 34 31.01 27.59 -8.27
CA VAL A 34 30.30 26.31 -8.13
C VAL A 34 29.17 26.24 -9.16
N THR A 35 29.12 25.13 -9.88
CA THR A 35 28.10 24.84 -10.88
C THR A 35 27.15 23.73 -10.40
N THR A 36 26.00 23.57 -11.06
CA THR A 36 25.08 22.45 -10.80
C THR A 36 25.74 21.09 -11.07
N LYS A 37 26.60 21.01 -12.09
CA LYS A 37 27.40 19.81 -12.36
C LYS A 37 28.29 19.42 -11.19
N ASP A 38 28.91 20.39 -10.51
CA ASP A 38 29.75 20.10 -9.34
C ASP A 38 28.92 19.49 -8.20
N ILE A 39 27.67 19.91 -8.06
CA ILE A 39 26.73 19.37 -7.06
C ILE A 39 26.31 17.94 -7.42
N ASP A 40 26.05 17.68 -8.70
CA ASP A 40 25.68 16.34 -9.19
C ASP A 40 26.83 15.34 -8.98
N ASP A 41 28.04 15.73 -9.34
CA ASP A 41 29.25 14.90 -9.23
C ASP A 41 29.67 14.65 -7.76
N ALA A 42 29.25 15.49 -6.81
CA ALA A 42 29.65 15.40 -5.40
C ALA A 42 28.79 14.40 -4.59
N THR A 43 29.43 13.52 -3.83
CA THR A 43 28.73 12.69 -2.83
C THR A 43 28.25 13.51 -1.63
N ILE A 44 29.10 14.40 -1.12
CA ILE A 44 28.82 15.31 0.00
C ILE A 44 29.20 16.72 -0.43
N VAL A 45 28.34 17.69 -0.16
CA VAL A 45 28.65 19.12 -0.31
C VAL A 45 28.96 19.70 1.06
N TYR A 46 30.19 20.20 1.22
CA TYR A 46 30.66 20.83 2.45
C TYR A 46 31.02 22.29 2.20
N PHE A 47 30.44 23.20 2.98
CA PHE A 47 30.82 24.61 3.01
C PHE A 47 30.80 25.14 4.44
N SER A 48 31.67 26.11 4.72
CA SER A 48 31.72 26.78 6.01
C SER A 48 32.44 28.13 5.90
N CYS A 49 31.81 29.18 6.41
CA CYS A 49 32.38 30.52 6.59
C CYS A 49 33.45 30.58 7.69
N LYS A 50 33.59 29.48 8.45
CA LYS A 50 34.61 29.26 9.47
C LYS A 50 35.44 28.02 9.16
N ILE A 51 36.76 28.18 9.07
CA ILE A 51 37.68 27.04 8.97
C ILE A 51 38.00 26.58 10.39
N HIS A 52 37.27 25.55 10.82
CA HIS A 52 37.22 25.07 12.19
C HIS A 52 38.33 24.07 12.54
N ASN A 53 38.86 23.35 11.55
CA ASN A 53 39.89 22.33 11.78
C ASN A 53 41.30 22.91 11.53
N ALA A 54 42.03 23.18 12.62
CA ALA A 54 43.41 23.62 12.58
C ALA A 54 44.31 22.67 11.76
N GLY A 55 43.95 21.37 11.67
CA GLY A 55 44.64 20.37 10.85
C GLY A 55 44.42 20.54 9.34
N ILE A 56 43.21 20.83 8.87
CA ILE A 56 42.94 21.14 7.45
C ILE A 56 43.62 22.44 7.06
N LEU A 57 43.52 23.47 7.91
CA LEU A 57 44.19 24.75 7.67
C LEU A 57 45.71 24.61 7.68
N SER A 58 46.27 23.85 8.63
CA SER A 58 47.71 23.57 8.69
C SER A 58 48.17 22.76 7.48
N ALA A 59 47.41 21.75 7.06
CA ALA A 59 47.69 20.99 5.85
C ALA A 59 47.63 21.89 4.61
N TYR A 60 46.60 22.72 4.47
CA TYR A 60 46.48 23.67 3.37
C TYR A 60 47.64 24.67 3.34
N ASN A 61 47.94 25.29 4.49
CA ASN A 61 49.03 26.25 4.65
C ASN A 61 50.39 25.61 4.31
N TYR A 62 50.65 24.42 4.86
CA TYR A 62 51.85 23.63 4.57
C TYR A 62 51.96 23.24 3.09
N LEU A 63 50.87 22.76 2.48
CA LEU A 63 50.88 22.23 1.10
C LEU A 63 50.95 23.31 0.03
N ASN A 64 50.46 24.51 0.33
CA ASN A 64 50.46 25.64 -0.59
C ASN A 64 51.51 26.71 -0.24
N GLY A 65 52.30 26.51 0.82
CA GLY A 65 53.28 27.49 1.28
C GLY A 65 52.64 28.81 1.70
N THR A 66 51.43 28.77 2.25
CA THR A 66 50.65 29.94 2.67
C THR A 66 50.58 30.02 4.19
N ASN A 67 50.31 31.21 4.72
CA ASN A 67 50.06 31.45 6.15
C ASN A 67 48.68 32.09 6.30
N VAL A 68 47.64 31.37 5.87
CA VAL A 68 46.25 31.82 6.00
C VAL A 68 45.83 31.64 7.46
N SER A 69 45.38 32.70 8.11
CA SER A 69 44.81 32.67 9.46
C SER A 69 43.28 32.45 9.41
N SER A 70 42.72 31.78 10.42
CA SER A 70 41.27 31.63 10.57
C SER A 70 40.68 32.94 11.08
N THR A 71 40.03 33.68 10.20
CA THR A 71 39.05 34.71 10.58
C THR A 71 37.71 34.31 10.00
N GLU A 72 36.65 34.37 10.82
CA GLU A 72 35.29 34.16 10.36
C GLU A 72 35.00 35.15 9.22
N LYS A 73 34.76 34.63 8.01
CA LYS A 73 34.38 35.44 6.85
C LYS A 73 32.98 35.04 6.44
N LYS A 74 32.00 35.77 6.96
CA LYS A 74 30.59 35.56 6.63
C LYS A 74 30.36 35.68 5.12
N TRP A 75 29.42 34.87 4.62
CA TRP A 75 29.00 34.92 3.22
C TRP A 75 28.37 36.28 2.90
N THR A 76 28.69 36.84 1.73
CA THR A 76 28.17 38.14 1.26
C THR A 76 27.68 37.98 -0.16
N LEU A 77 26.55 38.61 -0.50
CA LEU A 77 25.98 38.56 -1.85
C LEU A 77 27.02 38.93 -2.92
N GLY A 78 27.02 38.20 -4.04
CA GLY A 78 27.97 38.39 -5.14
C GLY A 78 29.10 37.35 -5.12
N ASP A 79 30.36 37.81 -5.18
CA ASP A 79 31.52 36.94 -5.41
C ASP A 79 31.81 35.91 -4.30
N ASN A 80 31.32 36.12 -3.08
CA ASN A 80 31.49 35.22 -1.92
C ASN A 80 30.18 34.49 -1.57
N ASP A 81 29.38 34.16 -2.57
CA ASP A 81 28.11 33.45 -2.43
C ASP A 81 27.94 32.44 -3.57
N LEU A 82 26.99 31.52 -3.41
CA LEU A 82 26.52 30.70 -4.52
C LEU A 82 25.64 31.55 -5.45
N PRO A 83 25.75 31.40 -6.78
CA PRO A 83 24.74 31.92 -7.70
C PRO A 83 23.35 31.42 -7.27
N ALA A 84 22.32 32.27 -7.34
CA ALA A 84 20.98 31.92 -6.83
C ALA A 84 20.44 30.61 -7.43
N GLU A 85 20.66 30.39 -8.73
CA GLU A 85 20.26 29.15 -9.41
C GLU A 85 21.02 27.93 -8.86
N THR A 86 22.33 28.04 -8.63
CA THR A 86 23.15 26.98 -8.05
C THR A 86 22.75 26.69 -6.60
N ALA A 87 22.49 27.73 -5.79
CA ALA A 87 22.04 27.58 -4.41
C ALA A 87 20.66 26.92 -4.33
N LEU A 88 19.71 27.39 -5.15
CA LEU A 88 18.38 26.80 -5.24
C LEU A 88 18.47 25.35 -5.73
N TYR A 89 19.30 25.07 -6.74
CA TYR A 89 19.53 23.71 -7.21
C TYR A 89 20.11 22.80 -6.11
N LEU A 90 21.14 23.25 -5.38
CA LEU A 90 21.71 22.52 -4.25
C LEU A 90 20.63 22.14 -3.23
N TYR A 91 19.79 23.12 -2.87
CA TYR A 91 18.72 22.88 -1.92
C TYR A 91 17.63 21.97 -2.50
N MET A 92 17.27 22.11 -3.77
CA MET A 92 16.29 21.24 -4.42
C MET A 92 16.78 19.79 -4.47
N VAL A 93 18.03 19.53 -4.87
CA VAL A 93 18.58 18.16 -4.89
C VAL A 93 18.72 17.62 -3.46
N ASN A 94 18.99 18.46 -2.45
CA ASN A 94 18.89 18.04 -1.05
C ASN A 94 17.46 17.65 -0.69
N ALA A 95 16.49 18.54 -0.90
CA ALA A 95 15.10 18.36 -0.47
C ALA A 95 14.41 17.19 -1.19
N THR A 96 14.64 17.04 -2.50
CA THR A 96 13.99 16.00 -3.31
C THR A 96 14.81 14.71 -3.38
N LYS A 97 16.13 14.77 -3.57
CA LYS A 97 16.98 13.58 -3.81
C LYS A 97 17.93 13.22 -2.65
N GLY A 98 17.85 13.90 -1.52
CA GLY A 98 18.69 13.59 -0.36
C GLY A 98 20.19 13.87 -0.55
N LYS A 99 20.58 14.87 -1.36
CA LYS A 99 22.00 15.27 -1.47
C LYS A 99 22.56 15.58 -0.08
N ALA A 100 23.60 14.87 0.35
CA ALA A 100 24.21 15.09 1.65
C ALA A 100 24.88 16.49 1.72
N ILE A 101 24.46 17.30 2.69
CA ILE A 101 25.00 18.64 2.93
C ILE A 101 25.53 18.75 4.35
N MET A 102 26.72 19.31 4.47
CA MET A 102 27.33 19.63 5.75
C MET A 102 27.69 21.11 5.80
N TYR A 103 27.25 21.79 6.86
CA TYR A 103 27.54 23.21 7.03
C TYR A 103 27.65 23.63 8.48
N ASN A 104 28.27 24.79 8.71
CA ASN A 104 28.39 25.36 10.04
C ASN A 104 27.20 26.25 10.38
N SER A 105 26.72 26.20 11.61
CA SER A 105 25.65 27.07 12.11
C SER A 105 25.84 28.57 11.81
N ALA A 106 27.08 29.07 11.76
CA ALA A 106 27.40 30.45 11.41
C ALA A 106 27.08 30.82 9.94
N ASP A 107 26.94 29.84 9.05
CA ASP A 107 26.60 30.03 7.64
C ASP A 107 25.20 30.60 7.43
N LYS A 108 24.32 30.51 8.45
CA LYS A 108 22.98 31.11 8.47
C LYS A 108 23.00 32.62 8.76
N GLY A 109 24.13 33.16 9.18
CA GLY A 109 24.24 34.54 9.64
C GLY A 109 24.20 35.57 8.52
N LEU A 110 23.77 36.79 8.85
CA LEU A 110 23.90 37.96 7.98
C LEU A 110 25.36 38.21 7.60
N GLY A 111 25.59 38.53 6.32
CA GLY A 111 26.88 38.98 5.81
C GLY A 111 27.33 40.31 6.42
N SER A 112 28.56 40.72 6.11
CA SER A 112 29.09 42.02 6.52
C SER A 112 28.36 43.22 5.90
N ASP A 113 27.58 42.97 4.83
CA ASP A 113 26.67 43.91 4.18
C ASP A 113 25.29 43.99 4.86
N ASN A 114 25.10 43.29 5.98
CA ASN A 114 23.84 43.17 6.72
C ASN A 114 22.69 42.60 5.86
N LYS A 115 23.03 41.76 4.87
CA LYS A 115 22.08 41.02 4.03
C LYS A 115 22.28 39.51 4.18
N TYR A 116 21.27 38.75 3.79
CA TYR A 116 21.39 37.30 3.68
C TYR A 116 21.98 36.95 2.32
N SER A 117 23.00 36.09 2.30
CA SER A 117 23.49 35.45 1.08
C SER A 117 22.54 34.32 0.66
N ASN A 118 22.61 33.84 -0.57
CA ASN A 118 21.86 32.67 -1.04
C ASN A 118 22.23 31.41 -0.24
N ILE A 119 23.51 31.25 0.15
CA ILE A 119 23.93 30.19 1.10
C ILE A 119 23.16 30.32 2.42
N ALA A 120 23.10 31.52 3.01
CA ALA A 120 22.43 31.73 4.28
C ALA A 120 20.92 31.46 4.17
N ARG A 121 20.28 31.90 3.08
CA ARG A 121 18.86 31.64 2.79
C ARG A 121 18.56 30.14 2.78
N ILE A 122 19.30 29.34 2.00
CA ILE A 122 19.04 27.90 1.93
C ILE A 122 19.35 27.19 3.27
N CYS A 123 20.36 27.62 4.03
CA CYS A 123 20.66 27.05 5.34
C CYS A 123 19.57 27.33 6.37
N LEU A 124 19.02 28.56 6.36
CA LEU A 124 17.88 28.91 7.19
C LEU A 124 16.64 28.08 6.84
N THR A 125 16.37 27.86 5.54
CA THR A 125 15.24 27.02 5.13
C THR A 125 15.47 25.54 5.48
N MET A 126 16.66 24.98 5.24
CA MET A 126 17.02 23.59 5.59
C MET A 126 16.91 23.28 7.09
N SER A 127 17.22 24.24 7.95
CA SER A 127 17.11 24.08 9.41
C SER A 127 15.74 24.48 9.96
N GLY A 128 14.93 25.21 9.18
CA GLY A 128 13.69 25.81 9.63
C GLY A 128 12.41 25.17 9.08
N ILE A 129 12.48 24.38 8.02
CA ILE A 129 11.33 23.73 7.35
C ILE A 129 11.72 22.29 6.99
N ASP A 130 10.84 21.34 7.28
CA ASP A 130 11.00 19.95 6.83
C ASP A 130 11.06 19.88 5.30
N ARG A 131 11.96 19.05 4.76
CA ARG A 131 12.20 18.91 3.31
C ARG A 131 10.93 18.59 2.53
N ASP A 132 10.10 17.67 3.02
CA ASP A 132 8.96 17.17 2.28
C ASP A 132 7.84 18.19 2.34
N GLN A 133 7.71 18.89 3.47
CA GLN A 133 6.80 20.03 3.62
C GLN A 133 7.20 21.18 2.69
N PHE A 134 8.48 21.51 2.63
CA PHE A 134 9.01 22.52 1.72
C PHE A 134 8.68 22.20 0.26
N VAL A 135 8.92 20.96 -0.17
CA VAL A 135 8.58 20.52 -1.53
C VAL A 135 7.07 20.62 -1.75
N THR A 136 6.24 20.14 -0.82
CA THR A 136 4.78 20.20 -0.93
C THR A 136 4.27 21.63 -1.08
N ASP A 137 4.78 22.57 -0.29
CA ASP A 137 4.20 23.91 -0.17
C ASP A 137 4.74 24.89 -1.20
N PHE A 138 6.01 24.75 -1.61
CA PHE A 138 6.70 25.74 -2.45
C PHE A 138 7.40 25.15 -3.67
N ALA A 139 7.78 23.87 -3.64
CA ALA A 139 8.77 23.34 -4.59
C ALA A 139 8.37 22.04 -5.31
N HIS A 140 7.06 21.79 -5.43
CA HIS A 140 6.51 20.54 -5.94
C HIS A 140 6.70 20.41 -7.46
N THR A 141 6.42 21.48 -8.20
CA THR A 141 6.48 21.53 -9.66
C THR A 141 7.56 22.51 -10.10
N LYS A 142 8.45 22.08 -11.01
CA LYS A 142 9.39 22.99 -11.66
C LYS A 142 8.67 23.68 -12.82
N GLU A 143 8.66 25.00 -12.78
CA GLU A 143 7.99 25.83 -13.77
C GLU A 143 9.01 26.31 -14.83
N GLY A 144 8.58 26.43 -16.08
CA GLY A 144 9.46 26.82 -17.19
C GLY A 144 9.86 28.29 -17.11
N ILE A 145 11.15 28.60 -17.24
CA ILE A 145 11.65 29.99 -17.30
C ILE A 145 11.40 30.53 -18.72
N SER A 146 10.22 31.12 -18.94
CA SER A 146 9.89 31.76 -20.21
C SER A 146 10.14 33.28 -20.11
N GLY A 147 11.02 33.82 -20.97
CA GLY A 147 10.91 35.21 -21.42
C GLY A 147 11.58 36.32 -20.60
N GLY A 148 12.46 36.01 -19.64
CA GLY A 148 13.43 37.00 -19.11
C GLY A 148 12.95 38.01 -18.07
N VAL A 149 11.71 37.94 -17.55
CA VAL A 149 11.28 38.69 -16.34
C VAL A 149 10.23 37.88 -15.55
N THR A 150 10.43 37.73 -14.23
CA THR A 150 9.49 37.27 -13.17
C THR A 150 8.49 36.16 -13.53
N GLY A 151 8.90 34.89 -13.38
CA GLY A 151 8.02 33.73 -13.43
C GLY A 151 8.26 32.81 -12.23
N LYS A 152 7.28 32.02 -11.82
CA LYS A 152 7.48 31.01 -10.77
C LYS A 152 8.61 30.08 -11.20
N TYR A 153 9.61 29.84 -10.35
CA TYR A 153 10.73 28.94 -10.65
C TYR A 153 10.37 27.51 -10.24
N TYR A 154 9.84 27.41 -9.02
CA TYR A 154 9.12 26.24 -8.54
C TYR A 154 7.83 26.68 -7.87
N SER A 155 6.79 25.86 -7.92
CA SER A 155 5.53 26.10 -7.24
C SER A 155 5.09 24.90 -6.41
N GLY A 156 4.36 25.16 -5.33
CA GLY A 156 3.68 24.17 -4.52
C GLY A 156 2.30 24.65 -4.09
N ASN A 157 1.75 23.98 -3.08
CA ASN A 157 0.36 24.15 -2.65
C ASN A 157 0.06 25.47 -1.91
N VAL A 158 1.07 26.11 -1.33
CA VAL A 158 0.92 27.32 -0.50
C VAL A 158 1.57 28.53 -1.17
N GLY A 159 2.47 28.30 -2.11
CA GLY A 159 3.25 29.36 -2.71
C GLY A 159 4.17 28.91 -3.82
N TYR A 160 5.14 29.75 -4.13
CA TYR A 160 6.15 29.51 -5.13
C TYR A 160 7.47 30.16 -4.76
N ILE A 161 8.54 29.66 -5.37
CA ILE A 161 9.89 30.18 -5.26
C ILE A 161 10.17 30.93 -6.55
N ASN A 162 10.77 32.12 -6.43
CA ASN A 162 11.32 32.83 -7.58
C ASN A 162 12.78 33.23 -7.33
N ILE A 163 13.51 33.45 -8.42
CA ILE A 163 14.80 34.11 -8.42
C ILE A 163 14.59 35.54 -8.92
N ASP A 164 14.63 36.50 -7.99
CA ASP A 164 14.43 37.91 -8.27
C ASP A 164 15.77 38.63 -8.51
N ASP A 165 15.71 39.74 -9.24
CA ASP A 165 16.83 40.67 -9.38
C ASP A 165 16.72 41.80 -8.37
N GLU A 166 17.64 41.86 -7.42
CA GLU A 166 17.68 42.90 -6.41
C GLU A 166 19.02 43.65 -6.45
N ASN A 167 18.98 44.83 -7.06
CA ASN A 167 20.15 45.69 -7.27
C ASN A 167 21.29 45.01 -8.05
N GLY A 168 20.96 44.25 -9.10
CA GLY A 168 21.95 43.56 -9.95
C GLY A 168 22.44 42.23 -9.39
N ASN A 169 21.91 41.79 -8.23
CA ASN A 169 22.18 40.48 -7.66
C ASN A 169 20.93 39.61 -7.76
N LYS A 170 21.09 38.38 -8.27
CA LYS A 170 20.03 37.38 -8.26
C LYS A 170 19.89 36.78 -6.87
N ILE A 171 18.68 36.76 -6.34
CA ILE A 171 18.40 36.21 -5.00
C ILE A 171 17.16 35.31 -4.99
N ILE A 172 17.15 34.34 -4.07
CA ILE A 172 16.03 33.43 -3.87
C ILE A 172 14.99 34.07 -2.95
N ASN A 173 13.74 34.15 -3.40
CA ASN A 173 12.61 34.63 -2.61
C ASN A 173 11.44 33.66 -2.67
N TYR A 174 10.64 33.66 -1.60
CA TYR A 174 9.44 32.86 -1.47
C TYR A 174 8.23 33.75 -1.59
N TYR A 175 7.17 33.24 -2.18
CA TYR A 175 5.92 33.96 -2.39
C TYR A 175 4.76 33.08 -1.99
N LEU A 176 3.78 33.63 -1.28
CA LEU A 176 2.52 32.94 -1.04
C LEU A 176 1.68 32.92 -2.33
N GLU A 177 0.66 32.06 -2.38
CA GLU A 177 -0.28 32.01 -3.51
C GLU A 177 -0.95 33.36 -3.78
N SER A 178 -1.15 34.18 -2.74
CA SER A 178 -1.64 35.56 -2.84
C SER A 178 -0.70 36.52 -3.60
N GLY A 179 0.50 36.08 -3.96
CA GLY A 179 1.56 36.90 -4.55
C GLY A 179 2.36 37.69 -3.52
N GLU A 180 2.08 37.52 -2.22
CA GLU A 180 2.80 38.19 -1.16
C GLU A 180 4.23 37.66 -1.04
N LYS A 181 5.21 38.56 -1.20
CA LYS A 181 6.64 38.27 -1.04
C LYS A 181 6.98 37.98 0.42
N ARG A 182 7.74 36.92 0.63
CA ARG A 182 8.34 36.50 1.89
C ARG A 182 9.86 36.47 1.71
N SER A 183 10.53 37.62 1.86
CA SER A 183 11.99 37.67 2.01
C SER A 183 12.40 37.66 3.48
N PHE A 184 13.59 37.11 3.75
CA PHE A 184 14.25 37.25 5.04
C PHE A 184 14.60 38.72 5.38
N GLU A 185 14.60 39.62 4.39
CA GLU A 185 14.99 41.03 4.47
C GLU A 185 13.82 42.00 4.80
N ASP A 186 12.56 41.65 4.51
CA ASP A 186 11.41 42.58 4.46
C ASP A 186 10.88 43.10 5.82
N ALA A 187 11.49 42.75 6.96
CA ALA A 187 10.89 43.00 8.28
C ALA A 187 11.81 43.70 9.31
N GLY A 188 12.60 44.68 8.86
CA GLY A 188 12.99 45.86 9.64
C GLY A 188 13.66 45.66 11.02
N GLY A 189 14.31 44.52 11.30
CA GLY A 189 14.90 44.26 12.62
C GLY A 189 16.09 43.29 12.58
N SER A 190 17.10 43.59 13.40
CA SER A 190 18.27 42.75 13.66
C SER A 190 18.01 41.82 14.86
N GLY A 191 18.09 40.50 14.67
CA GLY A 191 17.98 39.52 15.77
C GLY A 191 17.27 38.20 15.38
N PRO A 192 17.02 37.28 16.33
CA PRO A 192 16.55 35.87 16.17
C PRO A 192 15.26 35.65 15.34
N PHE A 193 14.68 36.71 14.80
CA PHE A 193 13.46 36.73 14.00
C PHE A 193 13.56 35.98 12.66
N ALA A 194 14.75 35.66 12.15
CA ALA A 194 14.91 34.90 10.89
C ALA A 194 14.36 33.46 10.99
N TYR A 195 14.50 32.81 12.16
CA TYR A 195 13.97 31.47 12.41
C TYR A 195 12.45 31.46 12.54
N TRP A 196 11.85 32.51 13.13
CA TRP A 196 10.39 32.62 13.23
C TRP A 196 9.73 32.84 11.86
N ARG A 197 10.49 33.32 10.87
CA ARG A 197 10.01 33.62 9.52
C ARG A 197 9.99 32.40 8.60
N SER A 198 10.84 31.39 8.82
CA SER A 198 10.68 30.10 8.12
C SER A 198 9.36 29.42 8.51
N TYR A 199 8.91 29.57 9.77
CA TYR A 199 7.57 29.13 10.20
C TYR A 199 6.45 29.90 9.51
N GLN A 200 6.62 31.21 9.28
CA GLN A 200 5.65 32.03 8.53
C GLN A 200 5.56 31.65 7.04
N MET A 201 6.51 30.87 6.51
CA MET A 201 6.38 30.33 5.15
C MET A 201 5.37 29.18 5.11
N ILE A 202 5.25 28.38 6.18
CA ILE A 202 4.39 27.18 6.22
C ILE A 202 2.93 27.54 6.54
N PHE A 203 2.69 28.67 7.21
CA PHE A 203 1.38 28.98 7.79
C PHE A 203 0.80 30.35 7.43
N ASP A 204 -0.53 30.39 7.27
CA ASP A 204 -1.32 31.60 7.07
C ASP A 204 -1.26 32.53 8.31
N PRO A 205 -0.69 33.75 8.19
CA PRO A 205 -0.58 34.69 9.30
C PRO A 205 -1.91 35.10 9.94
N GLU A 206 -3.04 35.02 9.24
CA GLU A 206 -4.34 35.45 9.76
C GLU A 206 -4.85 34.54 10.89
N ASN A 207 -4.54 33.24 10.83
CA ASN A 207 -4.88 32.28 11.89
C ASN A 207 -3.88 32.31 13.07
N PHE A 208 -2.78 33.08 12.98
CA PHE A 208 -1.69 33.11 13.97
C PHE A 208 -1.77 34.26 14.97
N LYS A 209 -2.68 35.23 14.77
CA LYS A 209 -2.72 36.45 15.58
C LYS A 209 -3.24 36.25 17.01
N ASP A 210 -4.05 35.22 17.26
CA ASP A 210 -4.89 35.20 18.46
C ASP A 210 -4.61 34.10 19.50
N ASN A 211 -3.63 33.21 19.32
CA ASN A 211 -3.42 32.16 20.33
C ASN A 211 -1.95 31.80 20.61
N LYS A 212 -1.37 32.48 21.61
CA LYS A 212 0.00 32.24 22.13
C LYS A 212 0.22 30.89 22.81
N SER A 213 -0.85 30.22 23.23
CA SER A 213 -0.78 28.96 24.00
C SER A 213 -0.70 27.69 23.13
N ASN A 214 -0.91 27.80 21.81
CA ASN A 214 -0.86 26.67 20.87
C ASN A 214 0.41 26.61 20.03
N TRP A 215 1.47 27.33 20.43
CA TRP A 215 2.69 27.55 19.65
C TRP A 215 3.57 26.30 19.46
N VAL A 216 3.13 25.12 19.93
CA VAL A 216 3.95 23.91 20.00
C VAL A 216 3.10 22.63 19.84
N THR A 217 2.56 22.30 18.67
CA THR A 217 2.00 20.94 18.47
C THR A 217 1.98 20.35 17.05
N THR A 218 2.30 21.07 15.97
CA THR A 218 2.18 20.50 14.61
C THR A 218 3.52 20.39 13.90
N PHE A 219 4.00 19.14 13.79
CA PHE A 219 5.21 18.66 13.08
C PHE A 219 6.57 19.16 13.58
N PRO A 220 7.67 18.39 13.40
CA PRO A 220 8.80 18.46 14.30
C PRO A 220 9.53 19.80 14.15
N ILE A 221 9.31 20.65 15.15
CA ILE A 221 10.12 21.82 15.44
C ILE A 221 11.48 21.30 15.91
N TYR A 222 12.48 21.35 15.05
CA TYR A 222 13.86 21.06 15.43
C TYR A 222 14.49 22.33 16.05
N ASN A 223 14.51 22.33 17.39
CA ASN A 223 15.39 23.09 18.29
C ASN A 223 15.57 24.61 18.01
N ALA A 224 14.76 25.45 18.66
CA ALA A 224 14.64 26.89 18.36
C ALA A 224 15.10 27.84 19.49
N THR A 225 16.33 27.73 20.01
CA THR A 225 16.91 28.82 20.85
C THR A 225 18.38 29.12 20.56
N GLU A 226 18.75 30.41 20.57
CA GLU A 226 20.11 30.92 20.33
C GLU A 226 21.14 30.47 21.37
N THR A 227 20.71 29.97 22.53
CA THR A 227 21.57 29.86 23.71
C THR A 227 22.12 28.46 23.98
N ASN A 228 21.59 27.40 23.33
CA ASN A 228 21.97 26.01 23.66
C ASN A 228 22.31 25.16 22.41
N ARG A 229 23.62 25.09 22.11
CA ARG A 229 24.36 24.00 21.44
C ARG A 229 23.78 23.46 20.12
N GLN A 230 23.94 24.26 19.07
CA GLN A 230 23.54 24.00 17.67
C GLN A 230 24.30 22.84 17.00
N LYS A 231 23.94 21.58 17.31
CA LYS A 231 24.24 20.43 16.44
C LYS A 231 22.90 19.86 15.99
N TYR A 232 22.60 19.96 14.70
CA TYR A 232 21.35 19.46 14.09
C TYR A 232 21.69 18.38 13.07
N VAL A 233 20.98 17.26 13.14
CA VAL A 233 21.13 16.13 12.23
C VAL A 233 19.77 15.81 11.63
N ASP A 234 19.71 15.85 10.32
CA ASP A 234 18.69 15.24 9.47
C ASP A 234 19.35 14.04 8.73
N LYS A 235 18.55 13.18 8.13
CA LYS A 235 18.98 12.07 7.26
C LYS A 235 19.92 12.49 6.14
N TYR A 236 19.96 13.77 5.74
CA TYR A 236 20.85 14.25 4.68
C TYR A 236 21.53 15.59 4.98
N VAL A 237 21.30 16.16 6.16
CA VAL A 237 21.89 17.45 6.55
C VAL A 237 22.55 17.31 7.91
N TRP A 238 23.79 17.77 7.99
CA TRP A 238 24.45 17.93 9.28
C TRP A 238 24.92 19.37 9.48
N GLU A 239 24.30 20.03 10.45
CA GLU A 239 24.72 21.33 10.97
C GLU A 239 25.58 21.15 12.22
N PHE A 240 26.73 21.84 12.27
CA PHE A 240 27.64 21.82 13.41
C PHE A 240 28.08 23.24 13.83
N ASN A 241 28.50 23.41 15.09
CA ASN A 241 28.81 24.74 15.66
C ASN A 241 30.28 24.93 16.08
N SER A 242 31.02 23.87 16.46
CA SER A 242 32.36 24.00 17.09
C SER A 242 33.54 23.52 16.23
N ASP A 243 34.73 24.05 16.54
CA ASP A 243 36.04 23.83 15.86
C ASP A 243 36.38 22.37 15.50
N ASN A 244 36.03 21.40 16.36
CA ASN A 244 36.38 19.98 16.16
C ASN A 244 35.17 19.04 15.94
N ALA A 245 33.98 19.57 15.65
CA ALA A 245 32.74 18.79 15.65
C ALA A 245 32.68 17.64 14.63
N ILE A 246 33.44 17.73 13.52
CA ILE A 246 33.49 16.68 12.50
C ILE A 246 34.17 15.40 13.02
N THR A 247 35.13 15.56 13.94
CA THR A 247 35.96 14.47 14.49
C THR A 247 35.66 14.12 15.94
N SER A 248 35.10 15.05 16.73
CA SER A 248 34.72 14.79 18.11
C SER A 248 33.43 13.98 18.16
N GLU A 249 33.36 12.97 19.01
CA GLU A 249 32.08 12.43 19.50
C GLU A 249 31.16 13.61 19.87
N LEU A 250 29.83 13.45 19.81
CA LEU A 250 28.88 14.49 20.26
C LEU A 250 29.08 14.94 21.73
N MET A 251 30.05 14.36 22.43
CA MET A 251 30.58 14.65 23.76
C MET A 251 30.78 16.13 24.03
N SER A 252 29.94 16.67 24.89
CA SER A 252 30.22 16.56 26.32
C SER A 252 28.90 16.54 27.05
N SER A 253 28.92 16.08 28.30
CA SER A 253 27.81 15.97 29.25
C SER A 253 27.07 17.27 29.56
N ASP A 254 27.22 18.29 28.74
CA ASP A 254 26.31 19.40 28.69
C ASP A 254 25.86 19.57 27.23
N VAL A 255 24.63 19.19 26.90
CA VAL A 255 23.78 19.99 25.98
C VAL A 255 22.98 21.02 26.80
N TYR A 256 23.09 20.88 28.12
CA TYR A 256 22.46 21.66 29.16
C TYR A 256 22.99 23.10 29.23
N PRO A 257 22.11 24.12 29.24
CA PRO A 257 22.27 25.14 30.25
C PRO A 257 21.98 24.49 31.61
N SER A 258 22.62 24.95 32.68
CA SER A 258 22.40 24.52 34.07
C SER A 258 20.94 24.68 34.57
N ASN A 259 20.02 25.08 33.69
CA ASN A 259 18.70 25.57 34.00
C ASN A 259 17.59 25.03 33.05
N ALA A 260 17.90 24.24 32.03
CA ALA A 260 16.87 23.72 31.12
C ALA A 260 16.16 22.54 31.77
N GLN A 261 14.82 22.54 31.75
CA GLN A 261 14.05 21.37 32.12
C GLN A 261 14.18 20.34 31.00
N GLU A 262 14.23 19.05 31.34
CA GLU A 262 14.29 17.94 30.36
C GLU A 262 13.12 17.97 29.35
N SER A 263 12.00 18.59 29.73
CA SER A 263 10.83 18.86 28.88
C SER A 263 11.08 19.84 27.72
N ASP A 264 12.13 20.68 27.82
CA ASP A 264 12.48 21.67 26.80
C ASP A 264 13.39 21.08 25.71
N ILE A 265 13.88 19.86 25.93
CA ILE A 265 14.85 19.17 25.07
C ILE A 265 14.12 18.08 24.29
N LYS A 266 13.72 18.37 23.05
CA LYS A 266 13.30 17.33 22.11
C LYS A 266 14.50 16.93 21.26
N TYR A 267 15.16 15.83 21.62
CA TYR A 267 16.00 15.12 20.65
C TYR A 267 15.10 14.77 19.46
N GLY A 268 15.46 15.25 18.28
CA GLY A 268 14.67 15.02 17.08
C GLY A 268 14.61 13.53 16.73
N THR A 269 13.54 13.07 16.08
CA THR A 269 13.38 11.67 15.62
C THR A 269 14.59 11.20 14.81
N THR A 270 15.18 12.08 14.01
CA THR A 270 16.36 11.83 13.17
C THR A 270 17.64 11.55 13.96
N TYR A 271 17.83 12.13 15.15
CA TYR A 271 18.99 11.86 15.99
C TYR A 271 18.93 10.46 16.60
N ASP A 272 17.76 10.09 17.12
CA ASP A 272 17.52 8.75 17.67
C ASP A 272 17.54 7.68 16.58
N GLU A 273 17.06 8.02 15.37
CA GLU A 273 17.22 7.21 14.17
C GLU A 273 18.70 7.01 13.81
N ALA A 274 19.49 8.08 13.70
CA ALA A 274 20.92 7.99 13.42
C ALA A 274 21.67 7.17 14.47
N LYS A 275 21.35 7.38 15.76
CA LYS A 275 21.90 6.62 16.88
C LYS A 275 21.55 5.14 16.77
N THR A 276 20.30 4.80 16.42
CA THR A 276 19.84 3.41 16.24
C THR A 276 20.45 2.75 15.00
N PHE A 277 20.50 3.47 13.88
CA PHE A 277 21.06 3.00 12.60
C PHE A 277 22.55 2.69 12.71
N THR A 278 23.27 3.45 13.53
CA THR A 278 24.72 3.30 13.75
C THR A 278 25.08 2.49 15.00
N LYS A 279 24.09 1.82 15.64
CA LYS A 279 24.34 0.82 16.69
C LYS A 279 25.07 -0.36 16.06
N ASP A 280 26.38 -0.42 16.29
CA ASP A 280 27.10 -1.68 16.17
C ASP A 280 26.53 -2.61 17.24
N ASN A 281 26.09 -3.83 16.86
CA ASN A 281 25.49 -4.86 17.73
C ASN A 281 26.40 -5.32 18.91
N LYS A 282 27.46 -4.58 19.28
CA LYS A 282 28.49 -4.94 20.26
C LYS A 282 28.62 -3.99 21.45
N THR A 283 28.03 -2.78 21.46
CA THR A 283 28.11 -1.88 22.63
C THR A 283 26.85 -1.03 22.78
N ILE A 284 26.24 -1.08 23.97
CA ILE A 284 24.96 -0.43 24.29
C ILE A 284 25.13 1.08 24.57
N ASP A 285 26.35 1.54 24.85
CA ASP A 285 26.65 2.90 25.35
C ASP A 285 27.54 3.78 24.44
N ALA A 286 27.83 3.37 23.19
CA ALA A 286 28.72 4.15 22.33
C ALA A 286 28.09 5.49 21.89
N ALA A 287 28.80 6.61 22.09
CA ALA A 287 28.38 7.94 21.65
C ALA A 287 28.32 8.04 20.11
N LEU A 288 27.35 8.80 19.58
CA LEU A 288 27.27 9.10 18.14
C LEU A 288 28.43 10.03 17.76
N THR A 289 29.27 9.63 16.81
CA THR A 289 30.43 10.41 16.33
C THR A 289 30.11 11.11 15.02
N GLY A 290 30.90 12.13 14.67
CA GLY A 290 30.79 12.77 13.35
C GLY A 290 30.92 11.79 12.18
N ALA A 291 31.83 10.83 12.27
CA ALA A 291 31.99 9.77 11.26
C ALA A 291 30.74 8.87 11.16
N LYS A 292 30.10 8.51 12.28
CA LYS A 292 28.85 7.74 12.30
C LYS A 292 27.68 8.55 11.72
N ILE A 293 27.63 9.87 11.95
CA ILE A 293 26.65 10.76 11.30
C ILE A 293 26.89 10.80 9.80
N ILE A 294 28.15 10.95 9.36
CA ILE A 294 28.49 10.98 7.94
C ILE A 294 28.07 9.67 7.26
N GLN A 295 28.37 8.54 7.88
CA GLN A 295 27.92 7.22 7.44
C GLN A 295 26.39 7.09 7.33
N TYR A 296 25.67 7.64 8.31
CA TYR A 296 24.20 7.70 8.30
C TYR A 296 23.68 8.56 7.15
N ILE A 297 24.21 9.79 6.97
CA ILE A 297 23.70 10.73 5.95
C ILE A 297 24.08 10.34 4.51
N ILE A 298 25.15 9.57 4.32
CA ILE A 298 25.50 9.01 2.99
C ILE A 298 24.91 7.60 2.77
N GLY A 299 24.19 7.04 3.76
CA GLY A 299 23.50 5.76 3.63
C GLY A 299 24.40 4.53 3.50
N ALA A 300 25.63 4.55 4.04
CA ALA A 300 26.64 3.51 3.84
C ALA A 300 26.32 2.12 4.44
N TYR A 301 25.18 1.96 5.12
CA TYR A 301 24.77 0.72 5.82
C TYR A 301 23.46 0.13 5.30
N LYS A 302 22.95 0.61 4.16
CA LYS A 302 21.73 0.05 3.57
C LYS A 302 21.99 -1.38 3.09
N ARG A 303 21.11 -2.28 3.51
CA ARG A 303 21.14 -3.69 3.12
C ARG A 303 20.59 -3.83 1.72
N THR A 304 21.14 -4.79 0.98
CA THR A 304 20.69 -5.18 -0.34
C THR A 304 20.20 -6.62 -0.32
N PRO A 305 19.20 -6.97 -1.15
CA PRO A 305 18.75 -8.36 -1.27
C PRO A 305 19.86 -9.22 -1.89
N SER A 306 19.96 -10.47 -1.43
CA SER A 306 20.96 -11.44 -1.92
C SER A 306 20.40 -12.45 -2.93
N GLU A 307 19.09 -12.75 -2.87
CA GLU A 307 18.48 -13.83 -3.66
C GLU A 307 17.28 -13.35 -4.46
N SER A 308 16.24 -12.87 -3.77
CA SER A 308 15.01 -12.41 -4.41
C SER A 308 14.38 -11.24 -3.66
N VAL A 309 13.45 -10.56 -4.35
CA VAL A 309 12.58 -9.53 -3.80
C VAL A 309 11.18 -9.78 -4.33
N ASN A 310 10.22 -9.95 -3.44
CA ASN A 310 8.80 -9.99 -3.76
C ASN A 310 8.22 -8.58 -3.68
N VAL A 311 7.61 -8.13 -4.76
CA VAL A 311 7.12 -6.76 -4.95
C VAL A 311 5.62 -6.78 -5.20
N LEU A 312 4.89 -5.95 -4.46
CA LEU A 312 3.48 -5.66 -4.71
C LEU A 312 3.38 -4.30 -5.39
N GLU A 313 2.94 -4.27 -6.65
CA GLU A 313 2.64 -3.05 -7.39
C GLU A 313 1.13 -2.80 -7.36
N ILE A 314 0.73 -1.67 -6.78
CA ILE A 314 -0.66 -1.23 -6.70
C ILE A 314 -0.79 0.00 -7.59
N GLU A 315 -1.62 -0.11 -8.60
CA GLU A 315 -1.92 1.00 -9.50
C GLU A 315 -3.40 1.40 -9.32
N PRO A 316 -3.81 2.64 -9.66
CA PRO A 316 -5.20 3.02 -9.52
C PRO A 316 -6.14 2.15 -10.38
N ILE A 317 -5.62 1.59 -11.47
CA ILE A 317 -6.36 0.75 -12.42
C ILE A 317 -5.44 -0.35 -12.97
N GLY A 318 -5.91 -1.16 -13.92
CA GLY A 318 -5.17 -2.27 -14.54
C GLY A 318 -4.05 -1.86 -15.51
N VAL A 319 -3.28 -0.82 -15.21
CA VAL A 319 -2.15 -0.33 -16.04
C VAL A 319 -0.88 -0.37 -15.21
N TYR A 320 -0.03 -1.36 -15.47
CA TYR A 320 1.14 -1.69 -14.65
C TYR A 320 2.45 -1.35 -15.37
N GLY A 321 3.50 -0.98 -14.64
CA GLY A 321 4.80 -0.65 -15.20
C GLY A 321 5.91 -1.62 -14.82
N TYR A 322 5.83 -2.25 -13.64
CA TYR A 322 6.96 -2.97 -13.06
C TYR A 322 6.93 -4.49 -13.25
N ASN A 323 5.84 -5.07 -13.73
CA ASN A 323 5.75 -6.51 -14.02
C ASN A 323 6.52 -6.99 -15.26
N THR A 324 7.06 -6.07 -16.07
CA THR A 324 7.92 -6.37 -17.22
C THR A 324 9.37 -6.62 -16.80
N ASP A 325 10.16 -7.29 -17.64
CA ASP A 325 11.59 -7.50 -17.36
C ASP A 325 12.36 -6.18 -17.19
N GLY A 326 12.01 -5.16 -17.98
CA GLY A 326 12.59 -3.81 -17.84
C GLY A 326 12.23 -3.15 -16.50
N GLY A 327 10.99 -3.31 -16.04
CA GLY A 327 10.52 -2.84 -14.74
C GLY A 327 11.22 -3.55 -13.57
N LYS A 328 11.36 -4.87 -13.66
CA LYS A 328 12.13 -5.69 -12.70
C LYS A 328 13.59 -5.25 -12.61
N ASP A 329 14.21 -4.93 -13.74
CA ASP A 329 15.58 -4.42 -13.79
C ASP A 329 15.72 -3.04 -13.15
N ILE A 330 14.71 -2.17 -13.29
CA ILE A 330 14.65 -0.87 -12.60
C ILE A 330 14.63 -1.08 -11.08
N ILE A 331 13.79 -1.98 -10.57
CA ILE A 331 13.69 -2.25 -9.12
C ILE A 331 15.03 -2.73 -8.54
N LYS A 332 15.85 -3.48 -9.28
CA LYS A 332 17.22 -3.84 -8.82
C LYS A 332 18.05 -2.59 -8.53
N THR A 333 17.96 -1.57 -9.40
CA THR A 333 18.71 -0.31 -9.22
C THR A 333 18.24 0.49 -8.01
N TRP A 334 16.99 0.31 -7.58
CA TRP A 334 16.45 0.95 -6.38
C TRP A 334 17.10 0.45 -5.09
N TYR A 335 17.61 -0.78 -5.08
CA TYR A 335 18.46 -1.33 -4.02
C TYR A 335 19.96 -1.08 -4.25
N GLY A 336 20.34 -0.23 -5.21
CA GLY A 336 21.75 0.03 -5.54
C GLY A 336 22.44 -1.12 -6.27
N LEU A 337 21.68 -2.09 -6.80
CA LEU A 337 22.22 -3.20 -7.59
C LEU A 337 22.27 -2.85 -9.09
N PRO A 338 23.25 -3.36 -9.85
CA PRO A 338 23.23 -3.23 -11.30
C PRO A 338 22.04 -4.00 -11.90
N LYS A 339 21.51 -3.55 -13.04
CA LYS A 339 20.43 -4.26 -13.77
C LYS A 339 20.79 -5.72 -14.07
N THR A 340 22.08 -6.00 -14.29
CA THR A 340 22.63 -7.34 -14.54
C THR A 340 22.75 -8.23 -13.29
N SER A 341 22.29 -7.77 -12.12
CA SER A 341 22.29 -8.56 -10.88
C SER A 341 21.48 -9.85 -11.04
N SER A 342 21.94 -10.93 -10.41
CA SER A 342 21.27 -12.23 -10.37
C SER A 342 20.07 -12.28 -9.40
N VAL A 343 19.83 -11.20 -8.63
CA VAL A 343 18.67 -11.11 -7.75
C VAL A 343 17.38 -11.20 -8.57
N THR A 344 16.50 -12.11 -8.17
CA THR A 344 15.20 -12.32 -8.81
C THR A 344 14.18 -11.32 -8.29
N VAL A 345 13.49 -10.59 -9.16
CA VAL A 345 12.42 -9.67 -8.77
C VAL A 345 11.09 -10.25 -9.22
N ASN A 346 10.24 -10.60 -8.26
CA ASN A 346 8.90 -11.13 -8.50
C ASN A 346 7.89 -10.01 -8.27
N VAL A 347 7.15 -9.60 -9.30
CA VAL A 347 6.19 -8.50 -9.19
C VAL A 347 4.77 -9.04 -9.33
N THR A 348 3.94 -8.80 -8.32
CA THR A 348 2.49 -8.96 -8.39
C THR A 348 1.88 -7.58 -8.61
N SER A 349 1.20 -7.37 -9.73
CA SER A 349 0.58 -6.08 -10.04
C SER A 349 -0.95 -6.19 -9.98
N MET A 350 -1.58 -5.20 -9.38
CA MET A 350 -3.04 -5.17 -9.23
C MET A 350 -3.58 -3.74 -9.16
N SER A 351 -4.86 -3.57 -9.51
CA SER A 351 -5.55 -2.30 -9.28
C SER A 351 -5.82 -2.09 -7.78
N ILE A 352 -6.17 -0.86 -7.40
CA ILE A 352 -6.58 -0.55 -6.04
C ILE A 352 -7.83 -1.32 -5.59
N ASN A 353 -8.79 -1.52 -6.49
CA ASN A 353 -10.00 -2.30 -6.19
C ASN A 353 -9.70 -3.80 -6.06
N ALA A 354 -8.73 -4.32 -6.82
CA ALA A 354 -8.22 -5.67 -6.62
C ALA A 354 -7.51 -5.80 -5.27
N PHE A 355 -6.65 -4.84 -4.91
CA PHE A 355 -5.98 -4.81 -3.62
C PHE A 355 -6.96 -4.71 -2.44
N ALA A 356 -8.03 -3.93 -2.59
CA ALA A 356 -9.10 -3.85 -1.61
C ALA A 356 -9.80 -5.20 -1.37
N GLY A 357 -9.88 -6.06 -2.39
CA GLY A 357 -10.43 -7.41 -2.31
C GLY A 357 -9.40 -8.51 -2.04
N LEU A 358 -8.11 -8.18 -1.92
CA LEU A 358 -7.04 -9.14 -1.72
C LEU A 358 -6.98 -9.61 -0.27
N ASN A 359 -7.23 -10.90 -0.07
CA ASN A 359 -7.08 -11.60 1.20
C ASN A 359 -5.65 -12.14 1.33
N GLU A 360 -4.70 -11.23 1.54
CA GLU A 360 -3.31 -11.59 1.75
C GLU A 360 -2.66 -10.72 2.84
N ASP A 361 -1.77 -11.33 3.63
CA ASP A 361 -0.90 -10.64 4.59
C ASP A 361 0.35 -10.13 3.88
N ILE A 362 0.29 -8.88 3.45
CA ILE A 362 1.35 -8.29 2.64
C ILE A 362 2.67 -8.12 3.39
N LEU A 363 2.63 -7.97 4.72
CA LEU A 363 3.83 -7.84 5.56
C LEU A 363 4.69 -9.11 5.50
N SER A 364 4.03 -10.26 5.51
CA SER A 364 4.70 -11.55 5.42
C SER A 364 5.21 -11.82 4.00
N LYS A 365 4.40 -11.59 2.97
CA LYS A 365 4.71 -12.03 1.60
C LYS A 365 5.63 -11.10 0.82
N TYR A 366 5.44 -9.79 0.95
CA TYR A 366 6.13 -8.80 0.13
C TYR A 366 7.28 -8.13 0.87
N ASP A 367 8.30 -7.72 0.11
CA ASP A 367 9.51 -7.05 0.58
C ASP A 367 9.52 -5.57 0.16
N LEU A 368 8.71 -5.20 -0.84
CA LEU A 368 8.52 -3.84 -1.32
C LEU A 368 7.07 -3.67 -1.78
N VAL A 369 6.46 -2.56 -1.40
CA VAL A 369 5.20 -2.09 -2.00
C VAL A 369 5.48 -0.89 -2.89
N ILE A 370 4.98 -0.93 -4.12
CA ILE A 370 4.97 0.19 -5.06
C ILE A 370 3.52 0.66 -5.19
N ILE A 371 3.26 1.96 -5.05
CA ILE A 371 1.94 2.56 -5.31
C ILE A 371 2.14 3.61 -6.41
N GLY A 372 1.62 3.35 -7.60
CA GLY A 372 1.82 4.23 -8.76
C GLY A 372 0.71 5.26 -8.95
N ASP A 373 0.76 5.99 -10.07
CA ASP A 373 -0.32 6.85 -10.55
C ASP A 373 -0.72 6.50 -12.00
N ARG A 374 -0.32 5.32 -12.48
CA ARG A 374 -0.44 4.96 -13.90
C ARG A 374 -1.89 4.80 -14.32
N GLY A 375 -2.13 5.23 -15.55
CA GLY A 375 -3.48 5.40 -16.10
C GLY A 375 -3.78 6.82 -16.56
N SER A 376 -2.80 7.71 -16.64
CA SER A 376 -2.97 9.09 -17.15
C SER A 376 -3.19 9.21 -18.67
N ALA A 377 -3.40 8.10 -19.39
CA ALA A 377 -3.73 8.14 -20.82
C ALA A 377 -5.10 8.83 -21.03
N GLN A 378 -5.25 9.65 -22.08
CA GLN A 378 -6.50 10.40 -22.34
C GLN A 378 -7.76 9.51 -22.40
N THR A 379 -7.63 8.27 -22.89
CA THR A 379 -8.75 7.33 -22.94
C THR A 379 -9.15 6.87 -21.53
N VAL A 380 -8.19 6.69 -20.61
CA VAL A 380 -8.45 6.30 -19.22
C VAL A 380 -9.14 7.41 -18.45
N GLY A 381 -8.71 8.67 -18.62
CA GLY A 381 -9.36 9.81 -17.95
C GLY A 381 -10.85 9.98 -18.30
N LYS A 382 -11.27 9.53 -19.50
CA LYS A 382 -12.69 9.49 -19.88
C LYS A 382 -13.48 8.36 -19.19
N VAL A 383 -12.79 7.30 -18.77
CA VAL A 383 -13.40 6.10 -18.15
C VAL A 383 -13.35 6.17 -16.64
N PHE A 384 -12.28 6.71 -16.07
CA PHE A 384 -12.05 6.70 -14.63
C PHE A 384 -12.14 8.08 -13.98
N GLY A 385 -12.41 9.13 -14.77
CA GLY A 385 -12.44 10.51 -14.31
C GLY A 385 -11.06 11.16 -14.43
N SER A 386 -10.99 12.46 -14.15
CA SER A 386 -9.74 13.22 -14.24
C SER A 386 -8.76 12.94 -13.09
N HIS A 387 -9.27 12.52 -11.93
CA HIS A 387 -8.49 12.14 -10.75
C HIS A 387 -8.42 10.62 -10.68
N MET A 388 -7.24 10.06 -10.41
CA MET A 388 -7.06 8.60 -10.40
C MET A 388 -7.54 7.97 -9.08
N TYR A 389 -7.32 8.64 -7.96
CA TYR A 389 -7.77 8.22 -6.63
C TYR A 389 -8.82 9.19 -6.10
N ASN A 390 -10.05 8.71 -5.93
CA ASN A 390 -11.20 9.56 -5.65
C ASN A 390 -12.31 8.81 -4.91
N THR A 391 -13.12 9.56 -4.17
CA THR A 391 -14.34 9.05 -3.52
C THR A 391 -15.62 9.47 -4.25
N ASP A 392 -15.59 10.65 -4.89
CA ASP A 392 -16.71 11.24 -5.63
C ASP A 392 -16.52 11.14 -7.15
N ARG A 393 -16.31 9.91 -7.62
CA ARG A 393 -16.05 9.65 -9.03
C ARG A 393 -17.26 9.99 -9.89
N THR A 394 -17.10 10.87 -10.87
CA THR A 394 -18.17 11.20 -11.82
C THR A 394 -17.67 11.25 -13.25
N PHE A 395 -18.58 11.04 -14.19
CA PHE A 395 -18.36 11.41 -15.58
C PHE A 395 -19.53 12.25 -16.10
N THR A 396 -19.24 13.17 -17.01
CA THR A 396 -20.25 14.06 -17.61
C THR A 396 -20.28 13.88 -19.12
N GLU A 397 -21.47 13.62 -19.65
CA GLU A 397 -21.73 13.58 -21.10
C GLU A 397 -23.03 14.34 -21.42
N SER A 398 -23.03 15.14 -22.49
CA SER A 398 -24.24 15.82 -22.98
C SER A 398 -24.99 16.60 -21.88
N SER A 399 -24.25 17.27 -20.99
CA SER A 399 -24.75 18.03 -19.82
C SER A 399 -25.42 17.19 -18.72
N LYS A 400 -25.25 15.87 -18.71
CA LYS A 400 -25.67 14.99 -17.60
C LYS A 400 -24.44 14.43 -16.88
N THR A 401 -24.48 14.44 -15.56
CA THR A 401 -23.43 13.89 -14.69
C THR A 401 -23.92 12.58 -14.06
N TYR A 402 -23.06 11.56 -14.09
CA TYR A 402 -23.31 10.25 -13.51
C TYR A 402 -22.25 9.94 -12.45
N ASN A 403 -22.69 9.37 -11.33
CA ASN A 403 -21.81 8.97 -10.23
C ASN A 403 -21.37 7.52 -10.46
N LEU A 404 -20.06 7.28 -10.40
CA LEU A 404 -19.43 5.97 -10.45
C LEU A 404 -19.01 5.53 -9.03
N ASN A 405 -18.57 4.29 -8.89
CA ASN A 405 -17.99 3.82 -7.65
C ASN A 405 -16.61 4.45 -7.40
N ALA A 406 -16.34 4.76 -6.14
CA ALA A 406 -15.06 5.30 -5.67
C ALA A 406 -13.89 4.43 -6.13
N ASN A 407 -12.75 5.07 -6.38
CA ASN A 407 -11.48 4.41 -6.65
C ASN A 407 -10.50 4.77 -5.53
N ASP A 408 -10.68 4.14 -4.38
CA ASP A 408 -9.96 4.45 -3.14
C ASP A 408 -9.65 3.16 -2.36
N LEU A 409 -8.68 3.25 -1.45
CA LEU A 409 -8.37 2.18 -0.51
C LEU A 409 -9.54 1.98 0.43
N THR A 410 -9.85 0.72 0.71
CA THR A 410 -10.62 0.41 1.90
C THR A 410 -9.83 0.76 3.16
N GLU A 411 -10.49 0.97 4.30
CA GLU A 411 -9.82 1.21 5.59
C GLU A 411 -8.95 -0.02 5.95
N LYS A 412 -9.40 -1.23 5.63
CA LYS A 412 -8.61 -2.46 5.79
C LYS A 412 -7.36 -2.46 4.91
N ALA A 413 -7.49 -2.09 3.63
CA ALA A 413 -6.35 -2.00 2.71
C ALA A 413 -5.35 -0.92 3.15
N PHE A 414 -5.85 0.24 3.60
CA PHE A 414 -5.02 1.28 4.21
C PHE A 414 -4.26 0.76 5.44
N ASN A 415 -4.94 0.06 6.35
CA ASN A 415 -4.30 -0.47 7.55
C ASN A 415 -3.20 -1.50 7.25
N LYS A 416 -3.38 -2.34 6.22
CA LYS A 416 -2.32 -3.25 5.74
C LYS A 416 -1.07 -2.48 5.30
N LEU A 417 -1.25 -1.43 4.48
CA LEU A 417 -0.15 -0.59 4.01
C LEU A 417 0.49 0.22 5.13
N PHE A 418 -0.32 0.71 6.07
CA PHE A 418 0.14 1.45 7.23
C PHE A 418 0.98 0.58 8.16
N GLU A 419 0.53 -0.65 8.46
CA GLU A 419 1.33 -1.61 9.23
C GLU A 419 2.65 -1.91 8.52
N PHE A 420 2.62 -2.14 7.20
CA PHE A 420 3.82 -2.36 6.38
C PHE A 420 4.84 -1.22 6.55
N ALA A 421 4.38 0.04 6.44
CA ALA A 421 5.19 1.23 6.67
C ALA A 421 5.70 1.31 8.11
N GLN A 422 4.85 1.00 9.09
CA GLN A 422 5.17 1.06 10.52
C GLN A 422 6.29 0.08 10.91
N LYS A 423 6.36 -1.06 10.24
CA LYS A 423 7.41 -2.08 10.43
C LYS A 423 8.73 -1.74 9.69
N GLY A 424 8.80 -0.57 9.07
CA GLY A 424 9.98 -0.08 8.36
C GLY A 424 10.23 -0.73 7.00
N MET A 425 9.23 -1.43 6.48
CA MET A 425 9.32 -2.08 5.18
C MET A 425 9.35 -1.03 4.04
N PRO A 426 10.05 -1.31 2.92
CA PRO A 426 10.14 -0.42 1.77
C PRO A 426 8.80 -0.07 1.12
N ILE A 427 8.45 1.21 1.03
CA ILE A 427 7.32 1.69 0.20
C ILE A 427 7.82 2.72 -0.80
N ALA A 428 7.57 2.48 -2.08
CA ALA A 428 7.84 3.41 -3.17
C ALA A 428 6.50 3.97 -3.69
N LEU A 429 6.26 5.26 -3.49
CA LEU A 429 5.04 5.94 -3.95
C LEU A 429 5.36 6.72 -5.23
N ASP A 430 4.45 6.79 -6.18
CA ASP A 430 4.54 7.81 -7.23
C ASP A 430 4.64 9.20 -6.57
N LYS A 431 5.44 10.08 -7.16
CA LYS A 431 5.70 11.42 -6.63
C LYS A 431 4.41 12.23 -6.38
N ASN A 432 3.39 12.10 -7.21
CA ASN A 432 2.11 12.78 -7.02
C ASN A 432 1.36 12.22 -5.81
N VAL A 433 1.41 10.91 -5.57
CA VAL A 433 0.81 10.27 -4.39
C VAL A 433 1.60 10.64 -3.13
N TYR A 434 2.93 10.57 -3.19
CA TYR A 434 3.84 10.87 -2.08
C TYR A 434 3.61 12.26 -1.47
N TYR A 435 3.43 13.27 -2.32
CA TYR A 435 3.19 14.66 -1.92
C TYR A 435 1.69 15.03 -1.84
N GLY A 436 0.78 14.14 -2.24
CA GLY A 436 -0.67 14.38 -2.20
C GLY A 436 -1.15 15.43 -3.21
N ASN A 437 -0.73 15.32 -4.48
CA ASN A 437 -1.19 16.19 -5.56
C ASN A 437 -2.70 15.99 -5.78
N LYS A 438 -3.47 17.06 -5.53
CA LYS A 438 -4.94 17.04 -5.60
C LYS A 438 -5.49 16.77 -7.00
N SER A 439 -4.68 16.89 -8.05
CA SER A 439 -5.06 16.50 -9.42
C SER A 439 -5.00 14.99 -9.66
N VAL A 440 -4.38 14.24 -8.75
CA VAL A 440 -4.22 12.78 -8.81
C VAL A 440 -5.00 12.09 -7.70
N VAL A 441 -4.95 12.64 -6.47
CA VAL A 441 -5.53 12.05 -5.26
C VAL A 441 -6.38 13.06 -4.49
N ASP A 442 -7.68 12.78 -4.34
CA ASP A 442 -8.61 13.62 -3.59
C ASP A 442 -8.28 13.60 -2.08
N SER A 443 -8.38 14.74 -1.40
CA SER A 443 -7.97 14.88 0.01
C SER A 443 -8.83 14.10 1.01
N ASN A 444 -10.00 13.63 0.61
CA ASN A 444 -10.91 12.84 1.45
C ASN A 444 -10.70 11.33 1.28
N THR A 445 -9.75 10.91 0.45
CA THR A 445 -9.44 9.48 0.21
C THR A 445 -8.55 8.89 1.30
N ASN A 446 -8.67 7.58 1.51
CA ASN A 446 -7.72 6.80 2.27
C ASN A 446 -6.34 6.77 1.59
N MET A 447 -6.28 6.81 0.26
CA MET A 447 -5.03 6.97 -0.46
C MET A 447 -4.29 8.27 -0.08
N TYR A 448 -5.00 9.38 0.16
CA TYR A 448 -4.38 10.64 0.60
C TYR A 448 -3.67 10.50 1.96
N LYS A 449 -4.15 9.60 2.84
CA LYS A 449 -3.51 9.31 4.13
C LYS A 449 -2.13 8.66 3.96
N MET A 450 -1.85 8.01 2.82
CA MET A 450 -0.57 7.37 2.51
C MET A 450 0.55 8.35 2.14
N ARG A 451 0.25 9.64 1.93
CA ARG A 451 1.28 10.64 1.64
C ARG A 451 2.31 10.71 2.77
N LYS A 452 3.57 11.02 2.42
CA LYS A 452 4.71 10.92 3.36
C LYS A 452 4.51 11.74 4.62
N SER A 453 3.99 12.97 4.50
CA SER A 453 3.76 13.84 5.66
C SER A 453 2.80 13.17 6.66
N ASN A 454 1.64 12.70 6.21
CA ASN A 454 0.68 12.03 7.09
C ASN A 454 1.27 10.77 7.75
N LEU A 455 1.96 9.93 6.98
CA LEU A 455 2.63 8.76 7.55
C LEU A 455 3.69 9.18 8.56
N ALA A 456 4.51 10.19 8.27
CA ALA A 456 5.52 10.69 9.19
C ALA A 456 4.91 11.15 10.53
N MET A 457 3.74 11.83 10.54
CA MET A 457 3.04 12.17 11.78
C MET A 457 2.73 10.95 12.61
N GLN A 458 2.14 9.96 11.97
CA GLN A 458 1.62 8.76 12.62
C GLN A 458 2.77 7.84 13.06
N LEU A 459 3.90 7.92 12.37
CA LEU A 459 5.12 7.14 12.59
C LEU A 459 6.16 7.85 13.49
N THR A 460 5.86 9.04 14.05
CA THR A 460 6.79 9.83 14.90
C THR A 460 7.33 9.11 16.15
N LYS A 461 6.87 7.88 16.43
CA LYS A 461 7.42 6.99 17.47
C LYS A 461 8.14 5.74 16.95
N THR A 462 8.01 5.40 15.67
CA THR A 462 8.51 4.12 15.10
C THR A 462 9.56 4.29 14.00
N GLY A 463 9.98 5.53 13.71
CA GLY A 463 11.21 5.88 13.00
C GLY A 463 11.55 4.97 11.82
N SER A 464 11.04 5.25 10.62
CA SER A 464 11.49 4.53 9.43
C SER A 464 11.49 5.37 8.17
N SER A 465 12.69 5.47 7.61
CA SER A 465 13.10 6.27 6.47
C SER A 465 13.08 5.52 5.14
N ASN A 466 12.26 4.46 5.04
CA ASN A 466 12.19 3.53 3.89
C ASN A 466 10.98 3.78 2.98
N ILE A 467 10.42 4.99 3.07
CA ILE A 467 9.35 5.46 2.20
C ILE A 467 9.97 6.46 1.23
N VAL A 468 9.89 6.18 -0.06
CA VAL A 468 10.51 6.97 -1.13
C VAL A 468 9.46 7.36 -2.15
N TRP A 469 9.71 8.44 -2.88
CA TRP A 469 8.95 8.73 -4.09
C TRP A 469 9.64 8.13 -5.32
N VAL A 470 8.87 7.87 -6.38
CA VAL A 470 9.30 7.47 -7.71
C VAL A 470 8.91 8.56 -8.72
N ASP A 471 9.83 8.95 -9.59
CA ASP A 471 9.60 9.89 -10.70
C ASP A 471 10.48 9.47 -11.87
N ASN A 472 9.89 9.19 -13.04
CA ASN A 472 10.60 8.70 -14.23
C ASN A 472 11.54 7.52 -13.92
N ASP A 473 11.06 6.52 -13.18
CA ASP A 473 11.78 5.32 -12.74
C ASP A 473 12.99 5.56 -11.81
N GLU A 474 13.28 6.81 -11.44
CA GLU A 474 14.21 7.17 -10.37
C GLU A 474 13.50 7.26 -9.03
N ILE A 475 14.21 6.94 -7.95
CA ILE A 475 13.72 7.09 -6.58
C ILE A 475 14.43 8.20 -5.83
N SER A 476 13.73 8.76 -4.84
CA SER A 476 14.24 9.82 -3.98
C SER A 476 15.47 9.43 -3.16
N ASP A 477 15.61 8.15 -2.83
CA ASP A 477 16.71 7.59 -2.05
C ASP A 477 16.78 6.07 -2.22
N THR A 478 17.96 5.45 -2.10
CA THR A 478 18.14 3.99 -2.20
C THR A 478 17.31 3.25 -1.15
N LEU A 479 16.64 2.16 -1.53
CA LEU A 479 15.87 1.33 -0.61
C LEU A 479 16.79 0.53 0.33
N ASN A 480 16.32 0.31 1.56
CA ASN A 480 16.97 -0.57 2.52
C ASN A 480 16.22 -1.89 2.60
N TYR A 481 16.87 -3.01 2.26
CA TYR A 481 16.26 -4.32 2.34
C TYR A 481 16.09 -4.78 3.81
N ILE A 482 14.90 -5.28 4.14
CA ILE A 482 14.56 -5.75 5.48
C ILE A 482 14.46 -7.28 5.46
N TYR A 483 15.35 -7.95 6.19
CA TYR A 483 15.30 -9.40 6.34
C TYR A 483 14.17 -9.80 7.29
N LYS A 484 13.26 -10.64 6.80
CA LYS A 484 12.20 -11.28 7.59
C LYS A 484 12.67 -12.63 8.13
N PRO A 485 12.03 -13.16 9.20
CA PRO A 485 12.21 -14.56 9.57
C PRO A 485 11.78 -15.48 8.42
N THR A 486 12.28 -16.72 8.43
CA THR A 486 11.85 -17.79 7.52
C THR A 486 11.49 -19.04 8.30
N SER A 487 10.56 -19.83 7.75
CA SER A 487 10.15 -21.12 8.30
C SER A 487 9.82 -22.10 7.21
N ASN A 488 9.98 -23.39 7.54
CA ASN A 488 9.46 -24.50 6.76
C ASN A 488 8.59 -25.43 7.61
N ILE A 489 7.93 -24.89 8.65
CA ILE A 489 6.99 -25.66 9.46
C ILE A 489 5.77 -26.02 8.61
N SER A 490 5.45 -27.32 8.58
CA SER A 490 4.29 -27.88 7.87
C SER A 490 3.66 -29.01 8.69
N PRO A 491 2.38 -29.35 8.44
CA PRO A 491 1.75 -30.49 9.07
C PRO A 491 2.31 -31.82 8.51
N ASN A 492 2.15 -32.90 9.27
CA ASN A 492 2.43 -34.26 8.84
C ASN A 492 1.30 -34.88 7.99
N MET A 493 0.51 -34.03 7.34
CA MET A 493 -0.58 -34.41 6.43
C MET A 493 -0.06 -34.32 4.99
N GLN A 494 -0.59 -35.16 4.10
CA GLN A 494 -0.29 -35.02 2.67
C GLN A 494 -0.98 -33.75 2.14
N GLU A 495 -0.19 -32.84 1.56
CA GLU A 495 -0.70 -31.65 0.88
C GLU A 495 -1.61 -32.05 -0.28
N TYR A 496 -2.74 -31.35 -0.40
CA TYR A 496 -3.72 -31.62 -1.43
C TYR A 496 -3.28 -31.00 -2.76
N ASP A 497 -3.32 -31.82 -3.81
CA ASP A 497 -2.87 -31.45 -5.17
C ASP A 497 -3.99 -31.50 -6.21
N GLY A 498 -5.25 -31.62 -5.79
CA GLY A 498 -6.40 -31.77 -6.69
C GLY A 498 -6.70 -33.22 -7.09
N THR A 499 -6.06 -34.21 -6.47
CA THR A 499 -6.26 -35.64 -6.79
C THR A 499 -6.79 -36.43 -5.61
N GLU A 500 -7.54 -37.52 -5.86
CA GLU A 500 -8.01 -38.42 -4.80
C GLU A 500 -6.86 -39.04 -4.00
N ALA A 501 -5.69 -39.25 -4.62
CA ALA A 501 -4.52 -39.83 -3.97
C ALA A 501 -3.86 -38.92 -2.92
N SER A 502 -4.15 -37.62 -2.93
CA SER A 502 -3.70 -36.68 -1.90
C SER A 502 -4.74 -36.42 -0.80
N VAL A 503 -5.90 -37.09 -0.86
CA VAL A 503 -6.91 -37.04 0.19
C VAL A 503 -6.50 -37.93 1.36
N ASN A 504 -6.44 -37.35 2.55
CA ASN A 504 -6.04 -38.04 3.76
C ASN A 504 -7.24 -38.77 4.37
N GLU A 505 -7.05 -40.04 4.72
CA GLU A 505 -8.05 -40.85 5.41
C GLU A 505 -8.28 -40.36 6.84
N ARG A 506 -9.51 -40.52 7.34
CA ARG A 506 -9.90 -40.08 8.68
C ARG A 506 -10.76 -41.11 9.39
N ASP A 507 -10.47 -41.32 10.67
CA ASP A 507 -11.36 -42.01 11.62
C ASP A 507 -12.29 -40.99 12.28
N PHE A 508 -13.58 -41.01 11.92
CA PHE A 508 -14.59 -40.07 12.45
C PHE A 508 -14.94 -40.31 13.92
N ASP A 509 -14.56 -41.47 14.49
CA ASP A 509 -14.81 -41.80 15.89
C ASP A 509 -13.71 -41.26 16.83
N LYS A 510 -12.66 -40.63 16.28
CA LYS A 510 -11.51 -40.09 17.04
C LYS A 510 -11.22 -38.63 16.67
N SER A 511 -10.58 -37.93 17.62
CA SER A 511 -9.98 -36.62 17.34
C SER A 511 -8.87 -36.76 16.30
N LEU A 512 -8.82 -35.84 15.32
CA LEU A 512 -7.74 -35.81 14.35
C LEU A 512 -6.50 -35.16 14.99
N LEU A 513 -5.40 -35.91 15.09
CA LEU A 513 -4.14 -35.41 15.63
C LEU A 513 -3.22 -35.01 14.47
N VAL A 514 -2.86 -33.73 14.40
CA VAL A 514 -1.98 -33.18 13.35
C VAL A 514 -0.72 -32.65 13.98
N THR A 515 0.43 -33.15 13.54
CA THR A 515 1.75 -32.72 14.03
C THR A 515 2.37 -31.74 13.05
N PHE A 516 2.63 -30.53 13.51
CA PHE A 516 3.38 -29.52 12.78
C PHE A 516 4.85 -29.61 13.18
N SER A 517 5.75 -29.69 12.20
CA SER A 517 7.19 -29.74 12.47
C SER A 517 8.00 -29.06 11.37
N GLY A 518 9.19 -28.60 11.73
CA GLY A 518 10.10 -27.93 10.79
C GLY A 518 11.20 -27.19 11.53
N ASN A 519 11.74 -26.16 10.90
CA ASN A 519 12.72 -25.25 11.48
C ASN A 519 12.27 -23.80 11.29
N VAL A 520 12.63 -22.98 12.28
CA VAL A 520 12.59 -21.53 12.19
C VAL A 520 14.01 -21.04 11.99
N THR A 521 14.22 -20.10 11.06
CA THR A 521 15.53 -19.50 10.81
C THR A 521 15.41 -17.98 10.76
N VAL A 522 16.36 -17.27 11.36
CA VAL A 522 16.47 -15.81 11.22
C VAL A 522 17.86 -15.40 10.75
N PRO A 523 17.97 -14.63 9.65
CA PRO A 523 19.27 -14.40 9.00
C PRO A 523 20.24 -13.51 9.79
N VAL A 524 19.77 -12.72 10.75
CA VAL A 524 20.55 -11.57 11.25
C VAL A 524 20.91 -11.65 12.73
N ARG A 525 20.18 -12.42 13.55
CA ARG A 525 20.36 -12.46 15.02
C ARG A 525 19.87 -13.78 15.64
N ASP A 526 20.46 -14.14 16.78
CA ASP A 526 19.87 -15.09 17.73
C ASP A 526 18.70 -14.38 18.42
N GLY A 527 17.46 -14.71 18.03
CA GLY A 527 16.24 -14.08 18.51
C GLY A 527 15.24 -15.10 19.09
N SER A 528 14.28 -14.57 19.85
CA SER A 528 13.07 -15.31 20.25
C SER A 528 11.92 -14.94 19.32
N TYR A 529 11.10 -15.92 18.96
CA TYR A 529 10.00 -15.78 18.00
C TYR A 529 8.71 -16.25 18.62
N LYS A 530 7.60 -15.66 18.19
CA LYS A 530 6.28 -16.18 18.50
C LYS A 530 5.76 -17.00 17.32
N VAL A 531 5.34 -18.23 17.59
CA VAL A 531 4.71 -19.12 16.61
C VAL A 531 3.20 -19.14 16.86
N LYS A 532 2.43 -18.96 15.79
CA LYS A 532 0.99 -19.19 15.75
C LYS A 532 0.64 -20.22 14.69
N ILE A 533 -0.30 -21.11 14.98
CA ILE A 533 -0.81 -22.08 13.99
C ILE A 533 -2.32 -21.91 13.88
N TYR A 534 -2.76 -21.71 12.65
CA TYR A 534 -4.15 -21.50 12.28
C TYR A 534 -4.65 -22.65 11.40
N ILE A 535 -5.92 -22.98 11.56
CA ILE A 535 -6.68 -23.91 10.73
C ILE A 535 -7.95 -23.19 10.28
N ASP A 536 -8.11 -23.01 8.98
CA ASP A 536 -9.31 -22.46 8.35
C ASP A 536 -10.43 -23.51 8.46
N ARG A 537 -11.47 -23.18 9.21
CA ARG A 537 -12.57 -24.12 9.52
C ARG A 537 -13.87 -23.79 8.82
N ASN A 538 -14.07 -22.51 8.48
CA ASN A 538 -15.27 -22.05 7.79
C ASN A 538 -15.07 -21.97 6.27
N CYS A 539 -13.90 -22.37 5.78
CA CYS A 539 -13.52 -22.45 4.38
C CYS A 539 -13.67 -21.10 3.65
N ASP A 540 -13.47 -20.01 4.37
CA ASP A 540 -13.42 -18.67 3.80
C ASP A 540 -11.98 -18.26 3.44
N SER A 541 -10.97 -19.04 3.86
CA SER A 541 -9.53 -18.75 3.66
C SER A 541 -9.05 -17.45 4.32
N MET A 542 -9.86 -16.87 5.21
CA MET A 542 -9.44 -15.92 6.23
C MET A 542 -9.03 -16.73 7.45
N PHE A 543 -7.84 -16.48 7.99
CA PHE A 543 -7.42 -17.12 9.24
C PHE A 543 -7.72 -16.18 10.40
N SER A 544 -8.80 -16.46 11.13
CA SER A 544 -9.26 -15.68 12.28
C SER A 544 -8.30 -15.76 13.48
N GLU A 545 -8.22 -14.67 14.25
CA GLU A 545 -7.51 -14.59 15.54
C GLU A 545 -8.35 -15.13 16.71
N ASP A 546 -9.56 -15.63 16.43
CA ASP A 546 -10.39 -16.28 17.44
C ASP A 546 -9.78 -17.61 17.89
N HIS A 547 -9.61 -17.72 19.21
CA HIS A 547 -9.05 -18.86 19.93
C HIS A 547 -9.94 -19.29 21.11
N THR A 548 -11.15 -18.75 21.21
CA THR A 548 -11.99 -18.89 22.41
C THR A 548 -13.40 -19.42 22.16
N THR A 549 -13.91 -19.33 20.92
CA THR A 549 -15.26 -19.79 20.59
C THR A 549 -15.26 -21.15 19.91
N ASP A 550 -16.45 -21.69 19.66
CA ASP A 550 -16.63 -22.91 18.87
C ASP A 550 -16.17 -22.74 17.41
N ASP A 551 -15.94 -21.52 16.94
CA ASP A 551 -15.41 -21.16 15.62
C ASP A 551 -13.90 -20.87 15.64
N THR A 552 -13.20 -21.27 16.71
CA THR A 552 -11.74 -21.10 16.85
C THR A 552 -10.98 -21.58 15.61
N GLU A 553 -10.12 -20.71 15.08
CA GLU A 553 -9.19 -21.00 13.98
C GLU A 553 -7.73 -20.85 14.40
N LEU A 554 -7.44 -20.12 15.49
CA LEU A 554 -6.10 -20.04 16.07
C LEU A 554 -5.90 -21.15 17.12
N PHE A 555 -5.25 -22.24 16.72
CA PHE A 555 -5.11 -23.46 17.53
C PHE A 555 -3.84 -23.51 18.38
N TYR A 556 -2.79 -22.78 18.01
CA TYR A 556 -1.54 -22.75 18.75
C TYR A 556 -1.19 -21.32 19.12
N CYS A 557 -1.57 -20.94 20.34
CA CYS A 557 -1.31 -19.64 20.94
C CYS A 557 -1.31 -19.74 22.48
N GLU A 558 -0.84 -18.68 23.13
CA GLU A 558 -1.06 -18.42 24.55
C GLU A 558 -2.53 -18.05 24.82
N SER A 559 -2.94 -18.05 26.09
CA SER A 559 -4.33 -17.77 26.49
C SER A 559 -4.84 -16.36 26.13
N ASP A 560 -3.96 -15.45 25.74
CA ASP A 560 -4.28 -14.09 25.29
C ASP A 560 -4.31 -13.96 23.75
N GLY A 561 -4.23 -15.08 23.03
CA GLY A 561 -4.15 -15.13 21.57
C GLY A 561 -2.77 -14.75 21.02
N THR A 562 -1.79 -14.43 21.86
CA THR A 562 -0.44 -14.17 21.38
C THR A 562 0.29 -15.46 21.04
N GLY A 563 1.22 -15.43 20.08
CA GLY A 563 1.96 -16.65 19.71
C GLY A 563 2.88 -17.16 20.82
N ILE A 564 3.15 -18.46 20.80
CA ILE A 564 4.00 -19.14 21.79
C ILE A 564 5.46 -18.88 21.48
N GLN A 565 6.24 -18.52 22.50
CA GLN A 565 7.65 -18.20 22.36
C GLN A 565 8.49 -19.44 21.98
N TRP A 566 9.38 -19.28 21.00
CA TRP A 566 10.28 -20.30 20.49
C TRP A 566 11.65 -19.70 20.16
N THR A 567 12.70 -20.51 20.22
CA THR A 567 14.06 -20.10 19.83
C THR A 567 14.42 -20.65 18.46
N ASN A 568 15.38 -20.01 17.79
CA ASN A 568 15.90 -20.47 16.50
C ASN A 568 16.22 -21.99 16.48
N GLY A 569 15.85 -22.70 15.42
CA GLY A 569 16.07 -24.15 15.27
C GLY A 569 14.79 -24.98 15.08
N GLY A 570 14.89 -26.27 15.43
CA GLY A 570 13.82 -27.24 15.20
C GLY A 570 12.56 -26.97 16.03
N PHE A 571 11.39 -27.16 15.43
CA PHE A 571 10.07 -26.98 16.03
C PHE A 571 9.23 -28.25 15.83
N SER A 572 8.43 -28.63 16.83
CA SER A 572 7.43 -29.69 16.70
C SER A 572 6.31 -29.52 17.73
N THR A 573 5.05 -29.58 17.28
CA THR A 573 3.86 -29.57 18.15
C THR A 573 2.74 -30.42 17.53
N THR A 574 1.89 -31.02 18.35
CA THR A 574 0.73 -31.80 17.90
C THR A 574 -0.56 -31.14 18.35
N LEU A 575 -1.44 -30.84 17.41
CA LEU A 575 -2.75 -30.25 17.62
C LEU A 575 -3.84 -31.31 17.57
N SER A 576 -4.87 -31.16 18.41
CA SER A 576 -6.08 -31.97 18.35
C SER A 576 -7.17 -31.17 17.65
N LEU A 577 -7.51 -31.57 16.43
CA LEU A 577 -8.51 -30.90 15.60
C LEU A 577 -9.91 -31.52 15.80
N PRO A 578 -10.99 -30.73 15.66
CA PRO A 578 -12.36 -31.18 15.87
C PRO A 578 -12.75 -32.43 15.06
N SER A 579 -13.60 -33.29 15.63
CA SER A 579 -14.08 -34.53 15.00
C SER A 579 -14.85 -34.30 13.69
N GLY A 580 -15.50 -33.14 13.55
CA GLY A 580 -16.34 -32.78 12.39
C GLY A 580 -15.60 -32.19 11.17
N LEU A 581 -14.32 -31.86 11.29
CA LEU A 581 -13.54 -31.24 10.19
C LEU A 581 -13.44 -32.18 8.98
N THR A 582 -13.68 -31.69 7.78
CA THR A 582 -13.80 -32.57 6.61
C THR A 582 -13.61 -31.79 5.31
N GLY A 583 -13.29 -32.46 4.20
CA GLY A 583 -13.04 -31.77 2.94
C GLY A 583 -11.74 -30.98 2.95
N TYR A 584 -11.74 -29.80 2.35
CA TYR A 584 -10.55 -28.93 2.23
C TYR A 584 -10.24 -28.23 3.56
N VAL A 585 -9.02 -28.37 4.05
CA VAL A 585 -8.56 -27.74 5.30
C VAL A 585 -7.34 -26.88 5.01
N GLY A 586 -7.57 -25.56 4.97
CA GLY A 586 -6.49 -24.58 4.91
C GLY A 586 -5.74 -24.50 6.24
N TRP A 587 -4.42 -24.32 6.19
CA TRP A 587 -3.60 -24.11 7.37
C TRP A 587 -2.59 -22.98 7.14
N LYS A 588 -2.24 -22.28 8.23
CA LYS A 588 -1.22 -21.23 8.24
C LYS A 588 -0.37 -21.35 9.50
N VAL A 589 0.95 -21.29 9.36
CA VAL A 589 1.89 -21.14 10.48
C VAL A 589 2.54 -19.78 10.35
N GLU A 590 2.26 -18.89 11.28
CA GLU A 590 2.84 -17.55 11.34
C GLU A 590 3.97 -17.52 12.36
N ILE A 591 5.06 -16.84 12.00
CA ILE A 591 6.19 -16.61 12.89
C ILE A 591 6.48 -15.13 12.95
N THR A 592 6.54 -14.59 14.16
CA THR A 592 6.81 -13.19 14.43
C THR A 592 8.10 -13.03 15.24
N ASP A 593 9.02 -12.21 14.75
CA ASP A 593 10.18 -11.72 15.50
C ASP A 593 9.71 -10.82 16.65
N THR A 594 10.11 -11.14 17.88
CA THR A 594 9.66 -10.42 19.08
C THR A 594 10.28 -9.03 19.24
N ASP A 595 11.44 -8.78 18.65
CA ASP A 595 12.14 -7.49 18.75
C ASP A 595 11.60 -6.49 17.72
N THR A 596 11.41 -6.96 16.48
CA THR A 596 11.02 -6.10 15.35
C THR A 596 9.51 -6.14 15.08
N GLY A 597 8.84 -7.21 15.53
CA GLY A 597 7.47 -7.49 15.17
C GLY A 597 7.26 -7.78 13.68
N LEU A 598 8.34 -8.07 12.93
CA LEU A 598 8.26 -8.56 11.55
C LEU A 598 7.78 -10.00 11.58
N ARG A 599 6.91 -10.35 10.63
CA ARG A 599 6.36 -11.70 10.53
C ARG A 599 6.54 -12.29 9.14
N THR A 600 6.43 -13.61 9.09
CA THR A 600 6.33 -14.43 7.90
C THR A 600 5.29 -15.52 8.16
N TYR A 601 4.81 -16.18 7.11
CA TYR A 601 4.03 -17.39 7.29
C TYR A 601 4.38 -18.46 6.26
N THR A 602 4.16 -19.70 6.64
CA THR A 602 3.98 -20.83 5.72
C THR A 602 2.51 -21.22 5.73
N SER A 603 1.96 -21.57 4.57
CA SER A 603 0.57 -21.99 4.45
C SER A 603 0.45 -23.07 3.40
N GLY A 604 -0.63 -23.84 3.48
CA GLY A 604 -0.97 -24.90 2.56
C GLY A 604 -2.37 -25.40 2.85
N ALA A 605 -2.71 -26.54 2.26
CA ALA A 605 -3.96 -27.20 2.55
C ALA A 605 -3.85 -28.71 2.36
N PHE A 606 -4.52 -29.44 3.24
CA PHE A 606 -4.74 -30.87 3.05
C PHE A 606 -6.23 -31.14 2.92
N ALA A 607 -6.58 -32.20 2.19
CA ALA A 607 -7.95 -32.67 2.09
C ALA A 607 -8.15 -33.85 3.03
N LEU A 608 -9.29 -33.86 3.73
CA LEU A 608 -9.76 -34.98 4.54
C LEU A 608 -10.93 -35.65 3.83
N LYS A 609 -10.89 -36.99 3.79
CA LYS A 609 -11.98 -37.76 3.21
C LYS A 609 -13.29 -37.47 3.96
N ASN A 610 -14.34 -37.16 3.21
CA ASN A 610 -15.68 -36.92 3.74
C ASN A 610 -16.41 -38.23 4.09
N LYS A 611 -17.24 -38.18 5.13
CA LYS A 611 -18.24 -39.23 5.37
C LYS A 611 -19.31 -39.10 4.28
N GLU A 612 -19.62 -40.22 3.62
CA GLU A 612 -20.66 -40.24 2.60
C GLU A 612 -21.97 -39.64 3.13
N ARG A 613 -22.45 -38.57 2.47
CA ARG A 613 -23.71 -37.90 2.83
C ARG A 613 -24.50 -37.47 1.61
N THR A 614 -25.82 -37.57 1.71
CA THR A 614 -26.74 -37.05 0.69
C THR A 614 -27.12 -35.61 1.02
N ILE A 615 -26.82 -34.69 0.11
CA ILE A 615 -27.17 -33.28 0.19
C ILE A 615 -28.52 -33.07 -0.50
N ASN A 616 -29.52 -32.62 0.27
CA ASN A 616 -30.83 -32.27 -0.27
C ASN A 616 -30.78 -30.82 -0.77
N VAL A 617 -30.89 -30.64 -2.08
CA VAL A 617 -30.79 -29.32 -2.73
C VAL A 617 -32.16 -28.91 -3.24
N LEU A 618 -32.63 -27.71 -2.86
CA LEU A 618 -33.78 -27.07 -3.49
C LEU A 618 -33.29 -26.06 -4.53
N GLN A 619 -33.54 -26.33 -5.80
CA GLN A 619 -33.33 -25.34 -6.86
C GLN A 619 -34.63 -24.58 -7.14
N ILE A 620 -34.60 -23.26 -6.93
CA ILE A 620 -35.69 -22.35 -7.27
C ILE A 620 -35.41 -21.75 -8.65
N LYS A 621 -36.24 -22.11 -9.63
CA LYS A 621 -36.11 -21.75 -11.05
C LYS A 621 -37.02 -20.58 -11.43
N SER A 622 -36.65 -19.85 -12.48
CA SER A 622 -37.55 -18.87 -13.09
C SER A 622 -38.84 -19.57 -13.57
N ASN A 623 -39.96 -18.83 -13.55
CA ASN A 623 -41.20 -19.29 -14.17
C ASN A 623 -41.19 -19.15 -15.70
N SER A 624 -40.41 -18.21 -16.23
CA SER A 624 -40.57 -17.71 -17.60
C SER A 624 -39.32 -17.83 -18.48
N GLN A 625 -38.17 -18.13 -17.87
CA GLN A 625 -36.89 -18.25 -18.54
C GLN A 625 -36.32 -19.66 -18.36
N GLU A 626 -35.65 -20.16 -19.40
CA GLU A 626 -34.94 -21.43 -19.33
C GLU A 626 -33.71 -21.31 -18.44
N SER A 627 -33.37 -22.40 -17.77
CA SER A 627 -32.12 -22.51 -17.03
C SER A 627 -30.99 -22.88 -17.97
N HIS A 628 -29.89 -22.11 -17.94
CA HIS A 628 -28.67 -22.35 -18.73
C HIS A 628 -27.68 -23.31 -18.05
N LEU A 629 -28.02 -23.80 -16.85
CA LEU A 629 -27.32 -24.88 -16.17
C LEU A 629 -28.34 -25.84 -15.56
N ASN A 630 -28.11 -27.14 -15.73
CA ASN A 630 -28.97 -28.20 -15.26
C ASN A 630 -28.28 -28.96 -14.13
N LEU A 631 -28.91 -29.06 -12.96
CA LEU A 631 -28.41 -29.81 -11.80
C LEU A 631 -29.04 -31.22 -11.68
N ALA A 632 -29.98 -31.57 -12.55
CA ALA A 632 -30.69 -32.84 -12.48
C ALA A 632 -29.77 -34.04 -12.76
N PRO A 633 -30.14 -35.25 -12.29
CA PRO A 633 -29.38 -36.46 -12.56
C PRO A 633 -29.16 -36.70 -14.07
N GLY A 634 -27.92 -37.06 -14.45
CA GLY A 634 -27.51 -37.28 -15.84
C GLY A 634 -27.20 -36.01 -16.63
N SER A 635 -27.18 -34.83 -16.00
CA SER A 635 -26.64 -33.62 -16.59
C SER A 635 -25.10 -33.62 -16.57
N LYS A 636 -24.45 -32.77 -17.39
CA LYS A 636 -22.99 -32.62 -17.34
C LYS A 636 -22.47 -32.20 -15.96
N PHE A 637 -23.20 -31.33 -15.26
CA PHE A 637 -22.86 -30.98 -13.87
C PHE A 637 -22.92 -32.21 -12.96
N ASP A 638 -24.00 -33.00 -13.02
CA ASP A 638 -24.14 -34.21 -12.20
C ASP A 638 -23.05 -35.25 -12.51
N GLU A 639 -22.69 -35.43 -13.78
CA GLU A 639 -21.59 -36.31 -14.20
C GLU A 639 -20.24 -35.83 -13.63
N LYS A 640 -19.94 -34.53 -13.75
CA LYS A 640 -18.69 -33.93 -13.26
C LYS A 640 -18.62 -33.92 -11.73
N PHE A 641 -19.72 -33.60 -11.06
CA PHE A 641 -19.79 -33.64 -9.60
C PHE A 641 -19.58 -35.07 -9.06
N LYS A 642 -20.17 -36.07 -9.72
CA LYS A 642 -20.01 -37.48 -9.34
C LYS A 642 -18.62 -38.05 -9.60
N SER A 643 -17.88 -37.54 -10.59
CA SER A 643 -16.50 -38.02 -10.81
C SER A 643 -15.61 -37.73 -9.61
N GLU A 644 -15.91 -36.67 -8.84
CA GLU A 644 -15.20 -36.32 -7.61
C GLU A 644 -15.90 -36.82 -6.34
N ALA A 645 -16.86 -37.74 -6.43
CA ALA A 645 -17.52 -38.29 -5.24
C ALA A 645 -16.53 -39.04 -4.33
N GLY A 646 -15.45 -39.61 -4.88
CA GLY A 646 -14.36 -40.22 -4.10
C GLY A 646 -13.59 -39.20 -3.25
N ILE A 647 -13.49 -37.95 -3.74
CA ILE A 647 -12.84 -36.82 -3.05
C ILE A 647 -13.80 -36.15 -2.07
N THR A 648 -15.01 -35.81 -2.54
CA THR A 648 -15.98 -34.99 -1.82
C THR A 648 -16.89 -35.78 -0.89
N GLY A 649 -17.09 -37.08 -1.11
CA GLY A 649 -18.04 -37.91 -0.36
C GLY A 649 -19.50 -37.44 -0.42
N PHE A 650 -19.87 -36.57 -1.36
CA PHE A 650 -21.22 -36.01 -1.43
C PHE A 650 -22.04 -36.67 -2.53
N ASN A 651 -23.31 -36.93 -2.23
CA ASN A 651 -24.31 -37.36 -3.19
C ASN A 651 -25.42 -36.30 -3.25
N LEU A 652 -25.91 -35.96 -4.44
CA LEU A 652 -26.91 -34.92 -4.59
C LEU A 652 -28.32 -35.49 -4.76
N LYS A 653 -29.27 -34.88 -4.04
CA LYS A 653 -30.70 -35.05 -4.30
C LYS A 653 -31.30 -33.68 -4.60
N VAL A 654 -31.44 -33.39 -5.89
CA VAL A 654 -31.95 -32.10 -6.38
C VAL A 654 -33.47 -32.15 -6.54
N LYS A 655 -34.17 -31.20 -5.91
CA LYS A 655 -35.58 -30.91 -6.15
C LYS A 655 -35.68 -29.56 -6.85
N GLU A 656 -36.26 -29.55 -8.04
CA GLU A 656 -36.58 -28.32 -8.75
C GLU A 656 -38.00 -27.83 -8.40
N MET A 657 -38.14 -26.52 -8.16
CA MET A 657 -39.41 -25.81 -8.08
C MET A 657 -39.31 -24.49 -8.83
N THR A 658 -40.37 -24.07 -9.51
CA THR A 658 -40.42 -22.69 -10.01
C THR A 658 -40.76 -21.74 -8.84
N LYS A 659 -40.47 -20.44 -8.99
CA LYS A 659 -40.79 -19.42 -7.96
C LYS A 659 -42.24 -19.47 -7.48
N THR A 660 -43.20 -19.66 -8.39
CA THR A 660 -44.62 -19.74 -8.06
C THR A 660 -44.91 -21.00 -7.25
N VAL A 661 -44.42 -22.16 -7.69
CA VAL A 661 -44.62 -23.44 -6.99
C VAL A 661 -43.99 -23.39 -5.60
N PHE A 662 -42.78 -22.85 -5.48
CA PHE A 662 -42.13 -22.68 -4.17
C PHE A 662 -42.97 -21.80 -3.23
N SER A 663 -43.45 -20.66 -3.73
CA SER A 663 -44.31 -19.76 -2.93
C SER A 663 -45.62 -20.43 -2.49
N GLU A 664 -46.21 -21.28 -3.33
CA GLU A 664 -47.44 -22.02 -3.00
C GLU A 664 -47.20 -23.15 -2.00
N GLU A 665 -46.10 -23.90 -2.14
CA GLU A 665 -45.74 -24.99 -1.23
C GLU A 665 -45.34 -24.47 0.14
N LEU A 666 -44.59 -23.36 0.21
CA LEU A 666 -44.23 -22.72 1.47
C LEU A 666 -45.47 -22.22 2.24
N LYS A 667 -46.49 -21.72 1.54
CA LYS A 667 -47.78 -21.36 2.16
C LYS A 667 -48.49 -22.55 2.79
N LYS A 668 -48.36 -23.74 2.20
CA LYS A 668 -48.95 -24.98 2.74
C LYS A 668 -48.11 -25.54 3.89
N ASN A 669 -46.79 -25.41 3.80
CA ASN A 669 -45.83 -25.87 4.81
C ASN A 669 -44.77 -24.79 5.09
N PRO A 670 -44.95 -23.97 6.14
CA PRO A 670 -43.97 -22.95 6.53
C PRO A 670 -42.58 -23.50 6.90
N LYS A 671 -42.46 -24.81 7.17
CA LYS A 671 -41.19 -25.49 7.48
C LYS A 671 -40.58 -26.22 6.28
N LEU A 672 -41.05 -25.94 5.06
CA LEU A 672 -40.57 -26.61 3.84
C LEU A 672 -39.03 -26.59 3.71
N LEU A 673 -38.39 -25.50 4.13
CA LEU A 673 -36.95 -25.35 4.00
C LEU A 673 -36.13 -26.21 4.99
N ASP A 674 -36.74 -26.77 6.04
CA ASP A 674 -36.04 -27.66 6.99
C ASP A 674 -35.62 -29.01 6.36
N ASP A 675 -36.24 -29.39 5.25
CA ASP A 675 -35.93 -30.64 4.53
C ASP A 675 -34.68 -30.53 3.62
N TYR A 676 -34.17 -29.31 3.42
CA TYR A 676 -33.09 -29.01 2.50
C TYR A 676 -31.83 -28.56 3.25
N SER A 677 -30.68 -29.00 2.74
CA SER A 677 -29.36 -28.58 3.22
C SER A 677 -28.89 -27.30 2.53
N MET A 678 -29.38 -27.05 1.31
CA MET A 678 -28.93 -25.95 0.47
C MET A 678 -30.05 -25.46 -0.44
N ILE A 679 -30.10 -24.15 -0.65
CA ILE A 679 -30.97 -23.50 -1.65
C ILE A 679 -30.11 -22.97 -2.79
N VAL A 680 -30.53 -23.25 -4.03
CA VAL A 680 -29.93 -22.68 -5.25
C VAL A 680 -30.97 -21.77 -5.92
N MET A 681 -30.60 -20.52 -6.15
CA MET A 681 -31.48 -19.53 -6.79
C MET A 681 -30.94 -19.17 -8.18
N GLY A 682 -31.59 -19.66 -9.24
CA GLY A 682 -31.41 -19.12 -10.58
C GLY A 682 -31.09 -20.09 -11.72
N PHE A 683 -29.93 -19.82 -12.34
CA PHE A 683 -29.45 -20.18 -13.69
C PHE A 683 -30.23 -19.62 -14.88
N ALA A 684 -30.98 -18.54 -14.70
CA ALA A 684 -31.64 -17.85 -15.82
C ALA A 684 -31.07 -16.43 -15.96
N ASP A 685 -30.83 -16.00 -17.20
CA ASP A 685 -30.24 -14.69 -17.51
C ASP A 685 -31.00 -13.52 -16.86
N ASN A 686 -32.32 -13.62 -16.69
CA ASN A 686 -33.14 -12.54 -16.15
C ASN A 686 -33.80 -12.90 -14.80
N TYR A 687 -33.19 -13.82 -14.02
CA TYR A 687 -33.86 -14.44 -12.87
C TYR A 687 -34.50 -13.44 -11.91
N GLY A 688 -33.75 -12.50 -11.34
CA GLY A 688 -34.22 -11.56 -10.32
C GLY A 688 -35.28 -10.59 -10.81
N ASN A 689 -35.32 -10.32 -12.12
CA ASN A 689 -36.28 -9.41 -12.75
C ASN A 689 -37.67 -10.03 -12.90
N ASP A 690 -37.79 -11.37 -12.88
CA ASP A 690 -39.06 -12.10 -12.93
C ASP A 690 -39.69 -12.13 -11.53
N ASN A 691 -40.22 -11.00 -11.06
CA ASN A 691 -40.67 -10.69 -9.68
C ASN A 691 -41.85 -11.56 -9.14
N ASP A 692 -41.70 -12.87 -9.18
CA ASP A 692 -42.76 -13.85 -8.95
C ASP A 692 -42.66 -14.57 -7.59
N LEU A 693 -41.62 -14.30 -6.79
CA LEU A 693 -41.53 -14.80 -5.42
C LEU A 693 -42.46 -13.98 -4.51
N SER A 694 -43.26 -14.66 -3.69
CA SER A 694 -44.06 -14.01 -2.66
C SER A 694 -43.19 -13.41 -1.53
N ALA A 695 -43.72 -12.42 -0.81
CA ALA A 695 -43.02 -11.83 0.34
C ALA A 695 -42.65 -12.89 1.40
N ASP A 696 -43.58 -13.78 1.75
CA ASP A 696 -43.33 -14.89 2.69
C ASP A 696 -42.18 -15.80 2.23
N ALA A 697 -42.08 -16.05 0.91
CA ALA A 697 -41.01 -16.85 0.34
C ALA A 697 -39.64 -16.16 0.44
N ILE A 698 -39.61 -14.84 0.23
CA ILE A 698 -38.39 -14.03 0.37
C ILE A 698 -37.96 -13.94 1.83
N ASP A 699 -38.91 -13.73 2.74
CA ASP A 699 -38.64 -13.66 4.18
C ASP A 699 -38.14 -15.01 4.71
N ALA A 700 -38.69 -16.14 4.23
CA ALA A 700 -38.20 -17.46 4.59
C ALA A 700 -36.78 -17.74 4.08
N ILE A 701 -36.43 -17.30 2.86
CA ILE A 701 -35.05 -17.39 2.35
C ILE A 701 -34.12 -16.53 3.21
N LYS A 702 -34.54 -15.33 3.58
CA LYS A 702 -33.79 -14.47 4.49
C LYS A 702 -33.54 -15.15 5.84
N THR A 703 -34.58 -15.70 6.48
CA THR A 703 -34.41 -16.45 7.73
C THR A 703 -33.48 -17.65 7.55
N TYR A 704 -33.58 -18.36 6.43
CA TYR A 704 -32.69 -19.48 6.12
C TYR A 704 -31.21 -19.04 6.05
N ILE A 705 -30.92 -17.86 5.48
CA ILE A 705 -29.58 -17.27 5.46
C ILE A 705 -29.16 -16.84 6.87
N ASP A 706 -30.03 -16.15 7.62
CA ASP A 706 -29.75 -15.67 8.98
C ASP A 706 -29.50 -16.84 9.96
N ASP A 707 -30.10 -18.00 9.73
CA ASP A 707 -29.88 -19.26 10.46
C ASP A 707 -28.53 -19.95 10.10
N GLY A 708 -27.71 -19.33 9.24
CA GLY A 708 -26.41 -19.87 8.82
C GLY A 708 -26.49 -21.00 7.81
N LYS A 709 -27.65 -21.23 7.17
CA LYS A 709 -27.81 -22.33 6.20
C LYS A 709 -27.41 -21.90 4.78
N SER A 710 -26.86 -22.84 4.02
CA SER A 710 -26.22 -22.55 2.72
C SER A 710 -27.16 -22.07 1.61
N VAL A 711 -26.82 -20.94 0.97
CA VAL A 711 -27.50 -20.44 -0.22
C VAL A 711 -26.50 -20.12 -1.33
N LEU A 712 -26.74 -20.69 -2.51
CA LEU A 712 -26.03 -20.34 -3.75
C LEU A 712 -26.91 -19.43 -4.62
N MET A 713 -26.45 -18.21 -4.82
CA MET A 713 -27.07 -17.25 -5.73
C MET A 713 -26.30 -17.18 -7.04
N THR A 714 -27.02 -17.19 -8.16
CA THR A 714 -26.42 -17.26 -9.49
C THR A 714 -26.58 -15.94 -10.26
N HIS A 715 -26.22 -15.94 -11.55
CA HIS A 715 -26.35 -14.80 -12.45
C HIS A 715 -27.70 -14.07 -12.32
N ASP A 716 -27.66 -12.74 -12.27
CA ASP A 716 -28.83 -11.85 -12.23
C ASP A 716 -29.88 -12.24 -11.17
N CYS A 717 -29.44 -12.80 -10.03
CA CYS A 717 -30.37 -13.16 -8.95
C CYS A 717 -31.08 -11.92 -8.35
N MET A 718 -30.43 -10.76 -8.42
CA MET A 718 -30.98 -9.46 -8.03
C MET A 718 -31.51 -8.66 -9.23
N SER A 719 -32.40 -7.72 -8.98
CA SER A 719 -32.99 -6.85 -10.02
C SER A 719 -32.61 -5.40 -9.81
N TYR A 720 -32.21 -4.69 -10.87
CA TYR A 720 -32.07 -3.23 -10.85
C TYR A 720 -33.36 -2.50 -11.27
N ARG A 721 -34.44 -3.23 -11.57
CA ARG A 721 -35.70 -2.70 -12.14
C ARG A 721 -36.67 -2.23 -11.06
N GLU A 722 -37.54 -1.30 -11.44
CA GLU A 722 -38.64 -0.81 -10.61
C GLU A 722 -39.68 -1.92 -10.40
N ASN A 723 -40.22 -2.03 -9.18
CA ASN A 723 -41.26 -3.01 -8.84
C ASN A 723 -42.51 -2.83 -9.74
N GLY A 724 -42.82 -3.80 -10.60
CA GLY A 724 -43.96 -3.76 -11.53
C GLY A 724 -43.69 -4.48 -12.87
N THR A 725 -44.59 -4.34 -13.85
CA THR A 725 -44.54 -5.04 -15.16
C THR A 725 -43.64 -4.35 -16.21
N GLY A 726 -42.96 -3.26 -15.87
CA GLY A 726 -42.14 -2.47 -16.80
C GLY A 726 -40.67 -2.89 -16.85
N LYS A 727 -40.01 -2.75 -18.02
CA LYS A 727 -38.55 -2.95 -18.20
C LYS A 727 -37.71 -1.75 -17.73
N LYS A 728 -38.20 -0.97 -16.76
CA LYS A 728 -37.60 0.31 -16.36
C LYS A 728 -36.65 0.11 -15.18
N ALA A 729 -35.45 0.71 -15.24
CA ALA A 729 -34.54 0.76 -14.10
C ALA A 729 -35.19 1.54 -12.93
N ALA A 730 -34.99 1.06 -11.70
CA ALA A 730 -35.43 1.80 -10.51
C ALA A 730 -34.68 3.13 -10.41
N GLY A 731 -35.36 4.17 -9.91
CA GLY A 731 -34.72 5.48 -9.69
C GLY A 731 -34.09 5.63 -8.30
N SER A 732 -34.36 4.69 -7.40
CA SER A 732 -33.89 4.68 -6.01
C SER A 732 -34.01 3.28 -5.42
N TYR A 733 -33.45 3.07 -4.22
CA TYR A 733 -33.43 1.78 -3.56
C TYR A 733 -34.84 1.27 -3.21
N GLU A 734 -35.70 2.16 -2.72
CA GLU A 734 -37.06 1.86 -2.25
C GLU A 734 -37.99 1.43 -3.39
N LYS A 735 -37.59 1.71 -4.63
CA LYS A 735 -38.32 1.36 -5.85
C LYS A 735 -37.92 0.02 -6.44
N LEU A 736 -36.85 -0.60 -5.93
CA LEU A 736 -36.44 -1.95 -6.31
C LEU A 736 -37.53 -2.97 -5.96
N ASN A 737 -37.48 -4.15 -6.56
CA ASN A 737 -38.39 -5.22 -6.14
C ASN A 737 -38.08 -5.69 -4.69
N TYR A 738 -39.08 -6.29 -4.04
CA TYR A 738 -38.99 -6.68 -2.62
C TYR A 738 -37.83 -7.66 -2.37
N ALA A 739 -37.62 -8.62 -3.27
CA ALA A 739 -36.52 -9.58 -3.18
C ALA A 739 -35.15 -8.90 -3.10
N THR A 740 -34.89 -7.95 -3.99
CA THR A 740 -33.62 -7.21 -4.00
C THR A 740 -33.47 -6.36 -2.75
N GLN A 741 -34.55 -5.72 -2.28
CA GLN A 741 -34.49 -4.91 -1.05
C GLN A 741 -34.16 -5.74 0.21
N GLN A 742 -34.64 -6.99 0.28
CA GLN A 742 -34.41 -7.85 1.45
C GLN A 742 -33.10 -8.63 1.39
N LEU A 743 -32.73 -9.16 0.22
CA LEU A 743 -31.60 -10.09 0.10
C LEU A 743 -30.27 -9.40 -0.18
N LYS A 744 -30.28 -8.26 -0.88
CA LYS A 744 -29.05 -7.53 -1.24
C LYS A 744 -28.15 -7.18 -0.04
N PRO A 745 -28.69 -6.74 1.13
CA PRO A 745 -27.86 -6.47 2.32
C PRO A 745 -27.20 -7.71 2.92
N LEU A 746 -27.77 -8.91 2.69
CA LEU A 746 -27.33 -10.17 3.28
C LEU A 746 -26.23 -10.87 2.48
N ILE A 747 -25.80 -10.28 1.36
CA ILE A 747 -24.84 -10.89 0.43
C ILE A 747 -23.67 -9.96 0.12
N GLY A 748 -23.38 -9.00 0.99
CA GLY A 748 -22.16 -8.17 0.87
C GLY A 748 -22.20 -7.09 -0.21
N MET A 749 -23.34 -6.85 -0.84
CA MET A 749 -23.49 -5.76 -1.81
C MET A 749 -23.65 -4.41 -1.10
N LYS A 750 -23.07 -3.35 -1.67
CA LYS A 750 -23.05 -1.99 -1.13
C LYS A 750 -24.45 -1.44 -0.92
N GLY A 751 -24.74 -0.89 0.25
CA GLY A 751 -26.05 -0.36 0.65
C GLY A 751 -26.65 0.65 -0.34
N GLY A 752 -27.97 0.86 -0.26
CA GLY A 752 -28.69 1.78 -1.14
C GLY A 752 -28.70 1.35 -2.61
N TYR A 753 -28.92 2.31 -3.52
CA TYR A 753 -29.00 2.10 -4.98
C TYR A 753 -27.61 2.15 -5.65
N SER A 754 -26.68 1.34 -5.14
CA SER A 754 -25.27 1.32 -5.58
C SER A 754 -25.05 0.34 -6.72
N LEU A 755 -25.13 0.84 -7.96
CA LEU A 755 -24.92 0.04 -9.17
C LEU A 755 -23.43 -0.11 -9.52
N THR A 756 -23.08 -1.14 -10.27
CA THR A 756 -21.75 -1.26 -10.86
C THR A 756 -21.53 -0.21 -11.95
N ASP A 757 -20.27 0.20 -12.13
CA ASP A 757 -19.87 1.16 -13.16
C ASP A 757 -20.33 0.74 -14.57
N THR A 758 -20.22 -0.54 -14.88
CA THR A 758 -20.66 -1.13 -16.16
C THR A 758 -22.15 -0.92 -16.42
N LEU A 759 -23.00 -1.12 -15.42
CA LEU A 759 -24.43 -0.90 -15.52
C LEU A 759 -24.76 0.60 -15.64
N ILE A 760 -24.06 1.46 -14.90
CA ILE A 760 -24.22 2.92 -15.01
C ILE A 760 -23.93 3.38 -16.44
N TYR A 761 -22.84 2.92 -17.05
CA TYR A 761 -22.54 3.21 -18.46
C TYR A 761 -23.66 2.75 -19.39
N LYS A 762 -24.15 1.52 -19.23
CA LYS A 762 -25.25 0.98 -20.05
C LYS A 762 -26.52 1.83 -19.92
N LEU A 763 -26.93 2.19 -18.70
CA LEU A 763 -28.15 2.95 -18.44
C LEU A 763 -28.05 4.41 -18.90
N SER A 764 -26.85 4.99 -18.86
CA SER A 764 -26.60 6.35 -19.36
C SER A 764 -26.67 6.43 -20.89
N GLY A 765 -26.51 5.30 -21.59
CA GLY A 765 -26.40 5.26 -23.05
C GLY A 765 -25.09 5.86 -23.58
N VAL A 766 -24.11 6.13 -22.70
CA VAL A 766 -22.83 6.74 -23.04
C VAL A 766 -21.72 5.98 -22.30
N GLY A 767 -20.66 5.61 -23.03
CA GLY A 767 -19.47 5.07 -22.42
C GLY A 767 -18.20 5.49 -23.16
N PRO A 768 -17.06 5.54 -22.48
CA PRO A 768 -15.79 6.13 -22.96
C PRO A 768 -15.05 5.37 -24.08
N PHE A 769 -15.57 4.21 -24.52
CA PHE A 769 -14.96 3.39 -25.58
C PHE A 769 -15.85 3.37 -26.83
N THR A 770 -15.97 4.52 -27.50
CA THR A 770 -16.84 4.77 -28.66
C THR A 770 -16.30 4.22 -29.99
N GLY A 771 -15.53 3.12 -29.97
CA GLY A 771 -14.94 2.51 -31.18
C GLY A 771 -15.87 1.57 -31.96
N SER A 772 -16.93 1.05 -31.34
CA SER A 772 -17.95 0.25 -32.02
C SER A 772 -19.34 0.72 -31.60
N GLY A 773 -20.23 0.89 -32.58
CA GLY A 773 -21.55 1.46 -32.38
C GLY A 773 -22.38 0.72 -31.32
N ASN A 774 -23.17 1.51 -30.59
CA ASN A 774 -24.16 1.14 -29.58
C ASN A 774 -23.66 0.84 -28.16
N THR A 775 -23.51 1.92 -27.38
CA THR A 775 -23.22 1.99 -25.93
C THR A 775 -24.36 1.49 -25.03
N THR A 776 -25.50 1.09 -25.60
CA THR A 776 -26.66 0.53 -24.88
C THR A 776 -26.60 -0.99 -24.67
N ASN A 777 -25.64 -1.68 -25.33
CA ASN A 777 -25.50 -3.12 -25.21
C ASN A 777 -24.73 -3.50 -23.92
N THR A 778 -25.11 -4.62 -23.31
CA THR A 778 -24.37 -5.15 -22.16
C THR A 778 -22.96 -5.54 -22.58
N ARG A 779 -21.96 -5.16 -21.78
CA ARG A 779 -20.56 -5.56 -22.01
C ARG A 779 -20.36 -7.00 -21.55
N MET A 780 -19.95 -7.85 -22.48
CA MET A 780 -19.74 -9.27 -22.24
C MET A 780 -18.25 -9.60 -22.17
N THR A 781 -17.91 -10.70 -21.50
CA THR A 781 -16.61 -11.36 -21.58
C THR A 781 -16.75 -12.87 -21.46
N SER A 782 -15.70 -13.60 -21.85
CA SER A 782 -15.55 -15.05 -21.75
C SER A 782 -14.26 -15.42 -21.01
N SER A 783 -13.74 -14.53 -20.16
CA SER A 783 -12.48 -14.76 -19.42
C SER A 783 -12.60 -14.29 -17.99
N LEU A 784 -11.95 -15.02 -17.08
CA LEU A 784 -11.83 -14.70 -15.67
C LEU A 784 -10.38 -14.62 -15.23
N SER A 785 -10.13 -13.85 -14.17
CA SER A 785 -8.85 -13.76 -13.48
C SER A 785 -9.03 -14.00 -11.97
N LYS A 786 -8.18 -14.84 -11.40
CA LYS A 786 -8.18 -15.24 -9.99
C LYS A 786 -7.60 -14.14 -9.11
N LEU A 787 -8.39 -13.68 -8.13
CA LEU A 787 -7.94 -12.70 -7.15
C LEU A 787 -7.42 -13.34 -5.87
N ASN A 788 -8.15 -14.31 -5.32
CA ASN A 788 -7.80 -15.00 -4.08
C ASN A 788 -7.67 -16.51 -4.31
N THR A 789 -6.84 -17.17 -3.49
CA THR A 789 -6.66 -18.63 -3.51
C THR A 789 -7.32 -19.24 -2.29
N GLY A 790 -8.03 -20.34 -2.47
CA GLY A 790 -8.72 -21.08 -1.42
C GLY A 790 -9.57 -22.20 -2.01
N GLU A 791 -10.55 -22.67 -1.24
CA GLU A 791 -11.36 -23.83 -1.62
C GLU A 791 -11.99 -23.70 -3.01
N VAL A 792 -12.63 -22.57 -3.32
CA VAL A 792 -13.27 -22.30 -4.63
C VAL A 792 -12.29 -22.49 -5.79
N THR A 793 -11.01 -22.19 -5.58
CA THR A 793 -9.99 -22.23 -6.64
C THR A 793 -9.18 -23.53 -6.65
N SER A 794 -9.39 -24.40 -5.67
CA SER A 794 -8.47 -25.50 -5.38
C SER A 794 -9.12 -26.83 -5.01
N TYR A 795 -10.44 -26.89 -4.74
CA TYR A 795 -11.10 -28.12 -4.30
C TYR A 795 -12.54 -28.26 -4.81
N PRO A 796 -12.94 -29.44 -5.35
CA PRO A 796 -12.09 -30.62 -5.60
C PRO A 796 -11.16 -30.48 -6.81
N TYR A 797 -11.32 -29.46 -7.64
CA TYR A 797 -10.46 -29.23 -8.80
C TYR A 797 -9.46 -28.11 -8.57
N GLY A 798 -8.22 -28.28 -9.02
CA GLY A 798 -7.26 -27.18 -9.12
C GLY A 798 -7.59 -26.28 -10.31
N ILE A 799 -7.90 -24.99 -10.06
CA ILE A 799 -8.29 -24.03 -11.09
C ILE A 799 -7.17 -23.01 -11.35
N ASP A 800 -6.90 -22.79 -12.63
CA ASP A 800 -5.89 -21.85 -13.10
C ASP A 800 -6.19 -20.39 -12.74
N SER A 801 -5.14 -19.57 -12.76
CA SER A 801 -5.25 -18.13 -12.48
C SER A 801 -6.02 -17.35 -13.54
N SER A 802 -6.09 -17.87 -14.77
CA SER A 802 -6.91 -17.34 -15.85
C SER A 802 -7.60 -18.48 -16.56
N ILE A 803 -8.92 -18.38 -16.71
CA ILE A 803 -9.74 -19.41 -17.36
C ILE A 803 -10.70 -18.80 -18.38
N SER A 804 -11.10 -19.62 -19.35
CA SER A 804 -12.16 -19.30 -20.31
C SER A 804 -13.51 -19.77 -19.78
N VAL A 805 -14.54 -18.96 -19.99
CA VAL A 805 -15.91 -19.21 -19.51
C VAL A 805 -16.93 -18.88 -20.60
N ALA A 806 -18.15 -19.41 -20.44
CA ALA A 806 -19.29 -19.01 -21.24
C ALA A 806 -19.47 -17.48 -21.18
N PRO A 807 -19.89 -16.82 -22.28
CA PRO A 807 -20.11 -15.38 -22.27
C PRO A 807 -20.95 -14.95 -21.07
N THR A 808 -20.51 -13.94 -20.33
CA THR A 808 -21.20 -13.37 -19.17
C THR A 808 -20.91 -11.88 -19.05
N HIS A 809 -21.54 -11.18 -18.10
CA HIS A 809 -21.32 -9.75 -17.85
C HIS A 809 -21.23 -9.40 -16.37
N ALA A 810 -20.79 -8.16 -16.10
CA ALA A 810 -20.79 -7.62 -14.75
C ALA A 810 -22.20 -7.60 -14.16
N GLN A 811 -22.27 -7.87 -12.87
CA GLN A 811 -23.52 -7.92 -12.13
C GLN A 811 -24.01 -6.51 -11.80
N TYR A 812 -25.26 -6.39 -11.35
CA TYR A 812 -25.92 -5.09 -11.30
C TYR A 812 -25.47 -4.15 -10.17
N PHE A 813 -25.02 -4.70 -9.04
CA PHE A 813 -24.75 -3.93 -7.83
C PHE A 813 -23.28 -4.05 -7.43
N ALA A 814 -22.70 -2.95 -6.96
CA ALA A 814 -21.31 -2.96 -6.49
C ALA A 814 -21.18 -3.74 -5.17
N LEU A 815 -20.07 -4.45 -5.00
CA LEU A 815 -19.75 -5.15 -3.75
C LEU A 815 -19.24 -4.17 -2.69
N ASN A 816 -19.44 -4.50 -1.42
CA ASN A 816 -18.94 -3.75 -0.29
C ASN A 816 -17.86 -4.53 0.45
N LEU A 817 -16.60 -4.17 0.19
CA LEU A 817 -15.45 -4.83 0.80
C LEU A 817 -15.15 -4.34 2.24
N GLU A 818 -15.92 -3.36 2.73
CA GLU A 818 -15.70 -2.72 4.03
C GLU A 818 -16.60 -3.25 5.14
N THR A 819 -17.65 -4.00 4.80
CA THR A 819 -18.69 -4.39 5.76
C THR A 819 -18.83 -5.90 5.80
N GLN A 820 -18.67 -6.43 7.01
CA GLN A 820 -18.95 -7.84 7.29
C GLN A 820 -20.42 -8.16 7.10
N VAL A 821 -20.69 -9.38 6.65
CA VAL A 821 -21.99 -9.98 6.49
C VAL A 821 -22.00 -11.24 7.34
N ASN A 822 -22.90 -11.31 8.32
CA ASN A 822 -22.97 -12.44 9.26
C ASN A 822 -21.61 -12.74 9.93
N GLY A 823 -20.82 -11.71 10.23
CA GLY A 823 -19.50 -11.86 10.86
C GLY A 823 -18.35 -12.17 9.90
N SER A 824 -18.63 -12.41 8.61
CA SER A 824 -17.61 -12.72 7.60
C SER A 824 -17.42 -11.58 6.60
N ASP A 825 -16.18 -11.39 6.14
CA ASP A 825 -15.90 -10.47 5.05
C ASP A 825 -16.33 -11.05 3.70
N PRO A 826 -16.78 -10.23 2.73
CA PRO A 826 -16.94 -10.69 1.36
C PRO A 826 -15.60 -11.02 0.71
N ILE A 827 -15.47 -12.22 0.15
CA ILE A 827 -14.23 -12.73 -0.44
C ILE A 827 -14.44 -12.98 -1.91
N VAL A 828 -13.79 -12.19 -2.74
CA VAL A 828 -13.89 -12.30 -4.20
C VAL A 828 -12.84 -13.30 -4.69
N TRP A 829 -13.28 -14.39 -5.30
CA TRP A 829 -12.39 -15.46 -5.76
C TRP A 829 -11.91 -15.21 -7.19
N TYR A 830 -12.86 -14.88 -8.08
CA TYR A 830 -12.60 -14.58 -9.48
C TYR A 830 -13.29 -13.28 -9.89
N THR A 831 -12.64 -12.54 -10.77
CA THR A 831 -13.16 -11.34 -11.41
C THR A 831 -13.24 -11.54 -12.92
N LEU A 832 -14.15 -10.81 -13.57
CA LEU A 832 -14.25 -10.73 -15.01
C LEU A 832 -12.99 -10.07 -15.58
N ASP A 833 -12.41 -10.70 -16.59
CA ASP A 833 -11.27 -10.19 -17.35
C ASP A 833 -11.60 -10.29 -18.85
N ASN A 834 -10.81 -9.69 -19.74
CA ASN A 834 -11.04 -9.76 -21.19
C ASN A 834 -9.75 -9.66 -22.04
N GLY A 835 -8.57 -9.90 -21.44
CA GLY A 835 -7.29 -9.74 -22.12
C GLY A 835 -7.01 -8.32 -22.64
N ASP A 836 -6.12 -8.17 -23.63
CA ASP A 836 -5.69 -6.85 -24.09
C ASP A 836 -6.79 -6.05 -24.83
N LYS A 837 -7.18 -4.90 -24.25
CA LYS A 837 -7.95 -3.75 -24.84
C LYS A 837 -9.48 -3.70 -24.59
N ASN A 838 -9.96 -4.00 -23.38
CA ASN A 838 -11.36 -3.77 -22.99
C ASN A 838 -11.52 -3.24 -21.54
N TYR A 839 -12.74 -2.82 -21.17
CA TYR A 839 -13.05 -2.22 -19.86
C TYR A 839 -12.62 -3.10 -18.66
N PHE A 840 -12.87 -4.41 -18.71
CA PHE A 840 -12.54 -5.33 -17.62
C PHE A 840 -11.03 -5.35 -17.32
N SER A 841 -10.20 -5.45 -18.34
CA SER A 841 -8.74 -5.46 -18.17
C SER A 841 -8.18 -4.10 -17.78
N LEU A 842 -8.80 -3.00 -18.26
CA LEU A 842 -8.45 -1.66 -17.78
C LEU A 842 -8.83 -1.44 -16.32
N SER A 843 -9.92 -2.03 -15.82
CA SER A 843 -10.26 -1.96 -14.39
C SER A 843 -9.35 -2.82 -13.51
N GLY A 844 -8.71 -3.84 -14.09
CA GLY A 844 -7.66 -4.66 -13.47
C GLY A 844 -8.16 -5.45 -12.25
N GLN A 845 -8.82 -6.60 -12.46
CA GLN A 845 -9.36 -7.45 -11.38
C GLN A 845 -10.24 -6.68 -10.38
N ASP A 846 -11.10 -5.78 -10.87
CA ASP A 846 -11.93 -4.92 -10.02
C ASP A 846 -12.94 -5.76 -9.20
N ALA A 847 -12.63 -5.98 -7.93
CA ALA A 847 -13.42 -6.77 -6.98
C ALA A 847 -14.76 -6.09 -6.59
N VAL A 848 -14.90 -4.79 -6.84
CA VAL A 848 -16.11 -4.02 -6.49
C VAL A 848 -17.13 -4.08 -7.63
N ASN A 849 -16.67 -3.88 -8.87
CA ASN A 849 -17.53 -3.74 -10.04
C ASN A 849 -17.66 -5.00 -10.89
N ASN A 850 -16.65 -5.87 -10.87
CA ASN A 850 -16.47 -6.91 -11.88
C ASN A 850 -16.20 -8.29 -11.26
N TYR A 851 -16.72 -8.56 -10.07
CA TYR A 851 -16.66 -9.89 -9.46
C TYR A 851 -17.46 -10.92 -10.30
N TYR A 852 -16.94 -12.15 -10.40
CA TYR A 852 -17.63 -13.29 -11.01
C TYR A 852 -18.12 -14.27 -9.94
N ILE A 853 -17.23 -14.68 -9.02
CA ILE A 853 -17.56 -15.51 -7.85
C ILE A 853 -17.06 -14.80 -6.59
N TYR A 854 -17.92 -14.71 -5.57
CA TYR A 854 -17.54 -14.32 -4.22
C TYR A 854 -18.32 -15.12 -3.18
N SER A 855 -17.82 -15.17 -1.96
CA SER A 855 -18.54 -15.70 -0.81
C SER A 855 -18.68 -14.65 0.28
N ALA A 856 -19.75 -14.73 1.06
CA ALA A 856 -19.99 -13.90 2.24
C ALA A 856 -20.72 -14.78 3.28
N GLY A 857 -19.97 -15.31 4.25
CA GLY A 857 -20.47 -16.30 5.20
C GLY A 857 -21.01 -17.56 4.49
N ASN A 858 -22.22 -17.97 4.88
CA ASN A 858 -22.97 -19.10 4.33
C ASN A 858 -23.59 -18.84 2.94
N VAL A 859 -23.39 -17.66 2.36
CA VAL A 859 -23.85 -17.35 1.00
C VAL A 859 -22.67 -17.39 0.02
N THR A 860 -22.86 -18.13 -1.06
CA THR A 860 -21.95 -18.12 -2.22
C THR A 860 -22.67 -17.49 -3.41
N TYR A 861 -21.97 -16.61 -4.12
CA TYR A 861 -22.47 -15.96 -5.33
C TYR A 861 -21.64 -16.38 -6.54
N THR A 862 -22.28 -16.62 -7.67
CA THR A 862 -21.61 -16.86 -8.95
C THR A 862 -22.36 -16.19 -10.11
N SER A 863 -21.63 -15.73 -11.12
CA SER A 863 -22.21 -15.24 -12.38
C SER A 863 -22.43 -16.37 -13.40
N ALA A 864 -22.25 -17.63 -13.00
CA ALA A 864 -22.62 -18.81 -13.76
C ALA A 864 -24.14 -18.83 -14.07
N GLY A 865 -24.49 -19.34 -15.25
CA GLY A 865 -25.87 -19.43 -15.73
C GLY A 865 -26.39 -18.21 -16.49
N HIS A 866 -25.52 -17.27 -16.90
CA HIS A 866 -25.86 -16.25 -17.91
C HIS A 866 -26.14 -16.88 -19.27
N SER A 867 -25.25 -17.77 -19.70
CA SER A 867 -25.35 -18.50 -20.95
C SER A 867 -24.97 -19.96 -20.73
N ASP A 868 -25.26 -20.77 -21.75
CA ASP A 868 -25.09 -22.22 -21.69
C ASP A 868 -23.63 -22.63 -21.47
N MET A 869 -23.39 -23.30 -20.33
CA MET A 869 -22.09 -23.81 -19.88
C MET A 869 -21.81 -25.23 -20.35
N ASP A 870 -22.71 -25.84 -21.13
CA ASP A 870 -22.61 -27.20 -21.69
C ASP A 870 -21.84 -27.21 -23.04
N LYS A 871 -21.08 -26.16 -23.37
CA LYS A 871 -20.44 -26.01 -24.68
C LYS A 871 -18.97 -26.44 -24.68
N GLU A 872 -18.43 -26.72 -25.86
CA GLU A 872 -17.00 -26.99 -26.02
C GLU A 872 -16.19 -25.75 -25.58
N GLY A 873 -15.17 -25.96 -24.73
CA GLY A 873 -14.32 -24.90 -24.21
C GLY A 873 -14.73 -24.29 -22.86
N THR A 874 -15.76 -24.81 -22.19
CA THR A 874 -16.22 -24.36 -20.86
C THR A 874 -15.99 -25.38 -19.73
N ASP A 875 -15.18 -26.43 -19.97
CA ASP A 875 -14.91 -27.48 -18.96
C ASP A 875 -14.31 -26.91 -17.67
N ALA A 876 -13.38 -25.95 -17.78
CA ALA A 876 -12.80 -25.27 -16.63
C ALA A 876 -13.84 -24.43 -15.84
N GLU A 877 -14.84 -23.86 -16.53
CA GLU A 877 -15.95 -23.17 -15.87
C GLU A 877 -16.85 -24.17 -15.12
N MET A 878 -17.07 -25.36 -15.69
CA MET A 878 -17.84 -26.42 -15.03
C MET A 878 -17.10 -26.94 -13.79
N GLU A 879 -15.79 -27.14 -13.86
CA GLU A 879 -14.93 -27.50 -12.71
C GLU A 879 -14.98 -26.42 -11.62
N LEU A 880 -14.80 -25.15 -12.01
CA LEU A 880 -14.92 -24.02 -11.09
C LEU A 880 -16.33 -23.94 -10.46
N PHE A 881 -17.38 -24.25 -11.22
CA PHE A 881 -18.74 -24.30 -10.69
C PHE A 881 -18.93 -25.46 -9.71
N VAL A 882 -18.34 -26.65 -9.96
CA VAL A 882 -18.33 -27.75 -9.00
C VAL A 882 -17.63 -27.33 -7.71
N ASN A 883 -16.46 -26.70 -7.78
CA ASN A 883 -15.77 -26.16 -6.59
C ASN A 883 -16.66 -25.15 -5.84
N THR A 884 -17.28 -24.22 -6.57
CA THR A 884 -18.19 -23.20 -6.00
C THR A 884 -19.37 -23.85 -5.28
N PHE A 885 -19.91 -24.94 -5.84
CA PHE A 885 -21.00 -25.70 -5.26
C PHE A 885 -20.57 -26.47 -4.00
N VAL A 886 -19.38 -27.08 -4.03
CA VAL A 886 -18.79 -27.81 -2.90
C VAL A 886 -18.48 -26.87 -1.74
N ARG A 887 -17.87 -25.71 -2.01
CA ARG A 887 -17.68 -24.67 -0.99
C ARG A 887 -18.99 -24.25 -0.35
N ALA A 888 -20.04 -24.06 -1.16
CA ALA A 888 -21.34 -23.70 -0.63
C ALA A 888 -21.92 -24.81 0.28
N ILE A 889 -21.65 -26.09 0.02
CA ILE A 889 -22.08 -27.21 0.89
C ILE A 889 -21.31 -27.25 2.22
N LEU A 890 -20.06 -26.77 2.22
CA LEU A 890 -19.14 -26.84 3.37
C LEU A 890 -19.21 -25.61 4.28
N ALA A 891 -19.55 -24.43 3.73
CA ALA A 891 -19.89 -23.22 4.46
C ALA A 891 -21.19 -23.39 5.27
#